data_AF-A0ABD1IRD1-F1
#
_entry.id   AF-A0ABD1IRD1-F1
#
_cell.length_a   1.000
_cell.length_b   1.000
_cell.length_c   1.000
_cell.angle_alpha   90.00
_cell.angle_beta   90.00
_cell.angle_gamma   90.00
#
_symmetry.space_group_name_H-M   'P 1'
#
loop_
_entity.id
_entity.type
_entity.pdbx_description
1 polymer ?
#
loop_
_entity_poly.entity_id
_entity_poly.type
_entity_poly.pdbx_seq_one_letter_code
_entity_poly.pdbx_strand_id
1 'polypeptide(L)'
;MAQKITSKLNFICAMISMYTQVFYFLLIMGEIRVGSLNVNGARERSKRAVLFDAIRHNRLDVVFLQETHSDSRNTADWAREFDGLSLLSHNLSNSGGVAILFSRSFTPRSYQVEEIIKGRLLKVKALFENACFVFICIYAPTVAIDRMLFLNSLLSVLQSCDSDEFLLLGGDFNCTVSALDRNHIEPHMPSRKRLIELLISTDLVDIWRNFHGCQKQYTWVHPYNNMLSLARLDRFYGFKHQLSSFRSCSIIPVGFSDHSLVVCCLSFRFVKPTSAYWHFNVNLLSDSNFKDVFRHFWNYFRTMIPSFQSLQQWWDFGKVQIKQLCQEYTLNVTRDITRTIKTLEREIIELQVLAENTGTPNLTENLKIKKNLLAELLGISAQGALVRSRFQSVELMDAPSKFFFNLEKKNGQLRFIHALRSETGILLTDHASIRNRAVHFYKELYKSEISQSQVDDTAFFDALPQVSTEANAKLGRALTMEELESALQDMECGKAPGVDGLPVDFFKSFWPEMGKDLLAVLSDSLAKGRLPLSCRRAVLTLLPKKGDLNEITSWRPVSILCSDYKLLSKVLANRLSKVLEQVIHPDQTYCVPGRLIYNNISFIRDIFSLSKTFNLEFGLISIDQEKAFDRVEHSYLWSVLSAFGFNSSFIDMLRVLYSDVESMLKVNGDLCTPFKIQRGVRQGCALSGMLYVLAIEPLLIKLRQELQGLTVPVNGISFQLSAYADDISILVKDERDIHAMMKLFKDFRVLSSSKVNWCKSVAVLFGKWSGGEPSLPDGLSWTRKGIKYLGVYLGDETWLQKNFEGAVEKVKGRLNKWKFLFNKLSYRGRVLIINNLAASSLWHRLACVDPPAQLLSKIQSILVDFFWDSLHWVPQSVLYLPKEEGGQGLVHLQSRTAAFRLQFVQRLLSGPVDSGWKSVACSILQTVGQGGMDKTLFLMNPNALNFNGLPVFYRNLFKVWSLLTVHRQSTNSLYWFLKEPLIYGSLFDLALDKPLPCLTLNLLRSGVTTLGALVKIAGSDFKNFVKLADYLGTRSYRIVSQLLGKWRARLTKAEFAMLEDFSAGSSSPDCNDPFPNLALSPNLMGCAGTFLECDKLSFLDPPSNGKSLYKMCVKSFNRKSLDKRSDTPWRSVLNLKENVKPEWRVLHKSPLTKKCGDLQWKILHGVVAVNAFVSVLNPEVGVTTQNVITANNVITANNVIIWAHLKCNKANNVITCQ
;
A
#
# COMPACT_ATOMS: atom_id res chain seq x y z
N MET A 1 66.83 -22.69 -8.01
CA MET A 1 65.67 -22.25 -8.81
C MET A 1 64.44 -21.96 -7.94
N ALA A 2 64.08 -22.85 -7.01
CA ALA A 2 62.96 -22.66 -6.07
C ALA A 2 63.03 -21.35 -5.24
N GLN A 3 64.17 -21.02 -4.64
CA GLN A 3 64.32 -19.76 -3.86
C GLN A 3 64.09 -18.48 -4.67
N LYS A 4 64.46 -18.45 -5.96
CA LYS A 4 64.20 -17.29 -6.85
C LYS A 4 62.72 -17.15 -7.20
N ILE A 5 61.97 -18.25 -7.21
CA ILE A 5 60.51 -18.25 -7.45
C ILE A 5 59.78 -17.77 -6.18
N THR A 6 60.20 -18.23 -5.00
CA THR A 6 59.61 -17.79 -3.72
C THR A 6 59.85 -16.31 -3.43
N SER A 7 61.03 -15.78 -3.75
CA SER A 7 61.31 -14.34 -3.61
C SER A 7 60.49 -13.49 -4.59
N LYS A 8 60.29 -13.95 -5.84
CA LYS A 8 59.41 -13.28 -6.82
C LYS A 8 57.94 -13.35 -6.41
N LEU A 9 57.46 -14.47 -5.89
CA LEU A 9 56.09 -14.61 -5.39
C LEU A 9 55.85 -13.75 -4.15
N ASN A 10 56.81 -13.65 -3.23
CA ASN A 10 56.69 -12.76 -2.06
C ASN A 10 56.74 -11.28 -2.46
N PHE A 11 57.54 -10.91 -3.46
CA PHE A 11 57.56 -9.55 -4.01
C PHE A 11 56.26 -9.21 -4.75
N ILE A 12 55.69 -10.16 -5.51
CA ILE A 12 54.39 -10.00 -6.18
C ILE A 12 53.24 -9.97 -5.16
N CYS A 13 53.27 -10.78 -4.09
CA CYS A 13 52.29 -10.74 -3.01
C CYS A 13 52.41 -9.45 -2.18
N ALA A 14 53.61 -8.94 -1.93
CA ALA A 14 53.81 -7.66 -1.28
C ALA A 14 53.35 -6.50 -2.17
N MET A 15 53.62 -6.54 -3.47
CA MET A 15 53.09 -5.59 -4.46
C MET A 15 51.57 -5.68 -4.57
N ILE A 16 50.97 -6.88 -4.62
CA ILE A 16 49.52 -7.07 -4.65
C ILE A 16 48.91 -6.63 -3.33
N SER A 17 49.54 -6.85 -2.17
CA SER A 17 49.08 -6.42 -0.85
C SER A 17 49.16 -4.89 -0.71
N MET A 18 50.24 -4.26 -1.19
CA MET A 18 50.40 -2.81 -1.19
C MET A 18 49.45 -2.15 -2.21
N TYR A 19 49.29 -2.73 -3.40
CA TYR A 19 48.29 -2.29 -4.37
C TYR A 19 46.88 -2.53 -3.85
N THR A 20 46.54 -3.66 -3.22
CA THR A 20 45.21 -3.87 -2.65
C THR A 20 44.95 -3.01 -1.43
N GLN A 21 45.94 -2.69 -0.60
CA GLN A 21 45.79 -1.73 0.50
C GLN A 21 45.64 -0.30 -0.02
N VAL A 22 46.42 0.13 -1.02
CA VAL A 22 46.26 1.45 -1.66
C VAL A 22 44.94 1.53 -2.43
N PHE A 23 44.52 0.45 -3.10
CA PHE A 23 43.23 0.34 -3.78
C PHE A 23 42.07 0.30 -2.77
N TYR A 24 42.21 -0.38 -1.62
CA TYR A 24 41.24 -0.34 -0.51
C TYR A 24 41.17 1.05 0.14
N PHE A 25 42.31 1.72 0.32
CA PHE A 25 42.36 3.09 0.87
C PHE A 25 41.69 4.09 -0.07
N LEU A 26 41.83 3.90 -1.39
CA LEU A 26 41.13 4.66 -2.44
C LEU A 26 39.64 4.27 -2.58
N LEU A 27 39.26 3.03 -2.28
CA LEU A 27 37.87 2.54 -2.32
C LEU A 27 37.02 2.96 -1.10
N ILE A 28 37.64 3.38 0.01
CA ILE A 28 36.94 3.79 1.24
C ILE A 28 36.60 5.29 1.26
N MET A 29 37.16 6.11 0.37
CA MET A 29 36.78 7.54 0.24
C MET A 29 35.80 7.74 -0.90
N GLY A 30 34.56 8.13 -0.57
CA GLY A 30 33.59 8.57 -1.58
C GLY A 30 34.03 9.89 -2.22
N GLU A 31 33.67 10.10 -3.49
CA GLU A 31 33.80 11.41 -4.14
C GLU A 31 32.44 12.13 -4.13
N ILE A 32 32.47 13.39 -3.70
CA ILE A 32 31.33 14.33 -3.79
C ILE A 32 31.56 15.22 -5.00
N ARG A 33 30.58 15.30 -5.92
CA ARG A 33 30.64 16.21 -7.07
C ARG A 33 29.65 17.35 -6.89
N VAL A 34 30.14 18.59 -6.89
CA VAL A 34 29.32 19.80 -6.71
C VAL A 34 29.40 20.65 -7.98
N GLY A 35 28.23 20.97 -8.55
CA GLY A 35 28.12 21.77 -9.78
C GLY A 35 27.56 23.17 -9.53
N SER A 36 27.94 24.15 -10.35
CA SER A 36 27.30 25.48 -10.41
C SER A 36 26.96 25.83 -11.85
N LEU A 37 25.74 26.32 -12.08
CA LEU A 37 25.26 26.70 -13.42
C LEU A 37 24.23 27.83 -13.34
N ASN A 38 24.51 28.93 -14.02
CA ASN A 38 23.49 29.89 -14.42
C ASN A 38 22.65 29.28 -15.56
N VAL A 39 21.37 29.05 -15.31
CA VAL A 39 20.47 28.34 -16.25
C VAL A 39 19.74 29.26 -17.21
N ASN A 40 19.86 30.59 -17.05
CA ASN A 40 19.18 31.58 -17.89
C ASN A 40 17.66 31.29 -18.02
N GLY A 41 17.00 31.13 -16.88
CA GLY A 41 15.58 30.78 -16.77
C GLY A 41 15.26 29.30 -16.96
N ALA A 42 14.60 28.69 -15.97
CA ALA A 42 14.14 27.29 -16.00
C ALA A 42 12.65 27.17 -15.59
N ARG A 43 11.81 28.10 -16.05
CA ARG A 43 10.35 28.05 -15.88
C ARG A 43 9.69 26.97 -16.74
N GLU A 44 10.24 26.68 -17.90
CA GLU A 44 9.71 25.68 -18.81
C GLU A 44 10.10 24.26 -18.38
N ARG A 45 9.15 23.33 -18.50
CA ARG A 45 9.34 21.93 -18.14
C ARG A 45 10.38 21.23 -19.02
N SER A 46 10.40 21.53 -20.31
CA SER A 46 11.38 21.02 -21.28
C SER A 46 12.81 21.36 -20.83
N LYS A 47 13.06 22.63 -20.51
CA LYS A 47 14.38 23.10 -20.06
C LYS A 47 14.80 22.51 -18.71
N ARG A 48 13.87 22.37 -17.74
CA ARG A 48 14.16 21.66 -16.48
C ARG A 48 14.49 20.19 -16.67
N ALA A 49 13.84 19.51 -17.62
CA ALA A 49 14.13 18.12 -17.89
C ALA A 49 15.55 17.93 -18.43
N VAL A 50 15.97 18.78 -19.38
CA VAL A 50 17.33 18.80 -19.91
C VAL A 50 18.34 19.11 -18.79
N LEU A 51 18.03 20.09 -17.93
CA LEU A 51 18.85 20.42 -16.76
C LEU A 51 19.03 19.22 -15.82
N PHE A 52 17.95 18.54 -15.43
CA PHE A 52 18.04 17.39 -14.52
C PHE A 52 18.75 16.21 -15.16
N ASP A 53 18.66 16.05 -16.49
CA ASP A 53 19.43 15.04 -17.20
C ASP A 53 20.92 15.39 -17.24
N ALA A 54 21.27 16.65 -17.48
CA ALA A 54 22.65 17.13 -17.38
C ALA A 54 23.24 16.91 -15.98
N ILE A 55 22.45 17.11 -14.91
CA ILE A 55 22.84 16.83 -13.52
C ILE A 55 23.14 15.34 -13.33
N ARG A 56 22.27 14.44 -13.84
CA ARG A 56 22.46 12.98 -13.76
C ARG A 56 23.64 12.50 -14.59
N HIS A 57 23.79 13.02 -15.80
CA HIS A 57 24.88 12.70 -16.72
C HIS A 57 26.24 13.03 -16.09
N ASN A 58 26.33 14.22 -15.48
CA ASN A 58 27.52 14.69 -14.78
C ASN A 58 27.66 14.10 -13.36
N ARG A 59 26.74 13.23 -12.91
CA ARG A 59 26.74 12.57 -11.60
C ARG A 59 26.92 13.57 -10.44
N LEU A 60 26.23 14.71 -10.50
CA LEU A 60 26.37 15.74 -9.47
C LEU A 60 25.59 15.36 -8.22
N ASP A 61 26.24 15.46 -7.06
CA ASP A 61 25.64 15.21 -5.75
C ASP A 61 24.94 16.47 -5.21
N VAL A 62 25.52 17.66 -5.44
CA VAL A 62 24.96 18.97 -5.09
C VAL A 62 25.06 19.91 -6.29
N VAL A 63 24.06 20.76 -6.53
CA VAL A 63 24.04 21.71 -7.65
C VAL A 63 23.56 23.08 -7.22
N PHE A 64 24.34 24.11 -7.52
CA PHE A 64 24.01 25.52 -7.35
C PHE A 64 23.46 26.05 -8.68
N LEU A 65 22.25 26.60 -8.65
CA LEU A 65 21.61 27.15 -9.83
C LEU A 65 21.36 28.65 -9.67
N GLN A 66 21.69 29.41 -10.71
CA GLN A 66 21.43 30.84 -10.80
C GLN A 66 20.44 31.14 -11.93
N GLU A 67 19.76 32.27 -11.85
CA GLU A 67 18.68 32.66 -12.78
C GLU A 67 17.63 31.57 -12.99
N THR A 68 17.21 30.91 -11.92
CA THR A 68 16.20 29.83 -12.02
C THR A 68 14.87 30.33 -12.58
N HIS A 69 14.56 31.62 -12.43
CA HIS A 69 13.27 32.24 -12.70
C HIS A 69 12.14 31.52 -11.95
N SER A 70 12.48 30.85 -10.85
CA SER A 70 11.53 30.13 -10.02
C SER A 70 10.62 31.12 -9.28
N ASP A 71 9.36 30.74 -9.12
CA ASP A 71 8.38 31.49 -8.33
C ASP A 71 7.54 30.52 -7.51
N SER A 72 6.69 31.05 -6.62
CA SER A 72 5.82 30.24 -5.77
C SER A 72 4.86 29.33 -6.55
N ARG A 73 4.61 29.59 -7.83
CA ARG A 73 3.72 28.79 -8.68
C ARG A 73 4.43 27.55 -9.21
N ASN A 74 5.74 27.64 -9.48
CA ASN A 74 6.53 26.53 -10.04
C ASN A 74 7.44 25.81 -9.04
N THR A 75 7.59 26.26 -7.79
CA THR A 75 8.39 25.59 -6.73
C THR A 75 8.05 24.09 -6.61
N ALA A 76 6.76 23.77 -6.64
CA ALA A 76 6.29 22.40 -6.53
C ALA A 76 6.49 21.58 -7.82
N ASP A 77 6.77 22.21 -8.96
CA ASP A 77 7.16 21.48 -10.18
C ASP A 77 8.64 21.07 -10.09
N TRP A 78 9.51 21.93 -9.58
CA TRP A 78 10.91 21.60 -9.29
C TRP A 78 11.03 20.40 -8.34
N ALA A 79 10.33 20.44 -7.20
CA ALA A 79 10.34 19.36 -6.21
C ALA A 79 9.72 18.04 -6.73
N ARG A 80 8.88 18.11 -7.77
CA ARG A 80 8.23 16.95 -8.39
C ARG A 80 9.13 16.31 -9.44
N GLU A 81 9.80 17.12 -10.24
CA GLU A 81 10.54 16.70 -11.42
C GLU A 81 12.00 16.29 -11.08
N PHE A 82 12.56 16.84 -10.00
CA PHE A 82 13.89 16.48 -9.50
C PHE A 82 13.83 15.38 -8.42
N ASP A 83 14.59 14.30 -8.61
CA ASP A 83 14.70 13.20 -7.62
C ASP A 83 15.73 13.53 -6.54
N GLY A 84 15.35 14.42 -5.61
CA GLY A 84 16.22 14.93 -4.55
C GLY A 84 15.58 16.04 -3.70
N LEU A 85 16.39 16.74 -2.90
CA LEU A 85 15.97 17.92 -2.14
C LEU A 85 16.25 19.19 -2.97
N SER A 86 15.23 20.00 -3.22
CA SER A 86 15.35 21.28 -3.93
C SER A 86 15.09 22.45 -2.97
N LEU A 87 16.08 23.30 -2.74
CA LEU A 87 15.98 24.51 -1.95
C LEU A 87 16.04 25.73 -2.88
N LEU A 88 14.99 26.53 -2.93
CA LEU A 88 14.80 27.61 -3.89
C LEU A 88 14.63 28.93 -3.15
N SER A 89 15.31 29.98 -3.61
CA SER A 89 15.06 31.37 -3.23
C SER A 89 14.58 32.15 -4.46
N HIS A 90 13.33 32.61 -4.40
CA HIS A 90 12.63 33.25 -5.52
C HIS A 90 12.88 34.76 -5.57
N ASN A 91 13.02 35.33 -6.77
CA ASN A 91 13.03 36.78 -6.96
C ASN A 91 11.65 37.30 -7.42
N LEU A 92 11.29 38.55 -7.11
CA LEU A 92 10.01 39.17 -7.47
C LEU A 92 9.91 39.54 -8.96
N SER A 93 11.06 39.80 -9.60
CA SER A 93 11.16 40.07 -11.04
C SER A 93 11.04 38.77 -11.86
N ASN A 94 10.61 38.87 -13.12
CA ASN A 94 10.67 37.77 -14.10
C ASN A 94 12.12 37.35 -14.47
N SER A 95 13.12 37.92 -13.80
CA SER A 95 14.55 37.66 -13.93
C SER A 95 15.17 37.36 -12.54
N GLY A 96 16.08 36.37 -12.47
CA GLY A 96 16.81 36.00 -11.25
C GLY A 96 16.26 34.78 -10.47
N GLY A 97 16.76 34.59 -9.25
CA GLY A 97 16.43 33.45 -8.37
C GLY A 97 17.55 32.41 -8.30
N VAL A 98 17.86 31.93 -7.09
CA VAL A 98 18.93 30.96 -6.83
C VAL A 98 18.37 29.66 -6.24
N ALA A 99 19.06 28.54 -6.47
CA ALA A 99 18.71 27.27 -5.87
C ALA A 99 19.92 26.45 -5.47
N ILE A 100 19.74 25.60 -4.46
CA ILE A 100 20.66 24.51 -4.11
C ILE A 100 19.88 23.20 -4.17
N LEU A 101 20.33 22.28 -5.04
CA LEU A 101 19.73 20.97 -5.24
C LEU A 101 20.64 19.88 -4.68
N PHE A 102 20.11 18.98 -3.86
CA PHE A 102 20.81 17.79 -3.36
C PHE A 102 20.24 16.52 -3.99
N SER A 103 21.09 15.69 -4.58
CA SER A 103 20.69 14.40 -5.13
C SER A 103 20.09 13.49 -4.04
N ARG A 104 19.17 12.61 -4.40
CA ARG A 104 18.56 11.66 -3.46
C ARG A 104 19.58 10.79 -2.69
N SER A 105 20.68 10.42 -3.33
CA SER A 105 21.77 9.65 -2.73
C SER A 105 22.64 10.45 -1.76
N PHE A 106 22.52 11.77 -1.74
CA PHE A 106 23.34 12.68 -0.96
C PHE A 106 22.49 13.77 -0.30
N THR A 107 21.54 13.37 0.56
CA THR A 107 20.68 14.28 1.33
C THR A 107 21.19 14.44 2.76
N PRO A 108 21.24 15.66 3.31
CA PRO A 108 21.75 15.89 4.66
C PRO A 108 20.84 15.31 5.75
N ARG A 109 21.42 14.96 6.91
CA ARG A 109 20.69 14.47 8.09
C ARG A 109 19.80 15.57 8.67
N SER A 110 20.33 16.77 8.72
CA SER A 110 19.64 18.00 9.09
C SER A 110 20.25 19.16 8.32
N TYR A 111 19.48 20.21 8.08
CA TYR A 111 19.94 21.40 7.39
C TYR A 111 19.20 22.65 7.85
N GLN A 112 19.87 23.79 7.77
CA GLN A 112 19.34 25.12 8.02
C GLN A 112 19.49 25.94 6.74
N VAL A 113 18.42 26.64 6.36
CA VAL A 113 18.35 27.46 5.15
C VAL A 113 18.19 28.91 5.53
N GLU A 114 19.06 29.76 5.01
CA GLU A 114 19.04 31.20 5.24
C GLU A 114 19.03 31.93 3.88
N GLU A 115 17.92 32.62 3.60
CA GLU A 115 17.79 33.52 2.46
C GLU A 115 18.32 34.90 2.85
N ILE A 116 19.64 35.10 2.75
CA ILE A 116 20.29 36.35 3.14
C ILE A 116 19.85 37.51 2.24
N ILE A 117 19.86 37.28 0.92
CA ILE A 117 19.33 38.21 -0.07
C ILE A 117 18.41 37.41 -0.97
N LYS A 118 17.12 37.68 -0.85
CA LYS A 118 16.07 36.98 -1.58
C LYS A 118 16.36 36.95 -3.09
N GLY A 119 16.40 35.75 -3.65
CA GLY A 119 16.66 35.49 -5.06
C GLY A 119 18.11 35.67 -5.54
N ARG A 120 19.06 35.98 -4.64
CA ARG A 120 20.46 36.27 -5.01
C ARG A 120 21.53 35.65 -4.10
N LEU A 121 21.26 35.43 -2.81
CA LEU A 121 22.23 34.88 -1.85
C LEU A 121 21.52 33.89 -0.94
N LEU A 122 21.79 32.60 -1.14
CA LEU A 122 21.21 31.49 -0.38
C LEU A 122 22.32 30.73 0.34
N LYS A 123 22.23 30.68 1.68
CA LYS A 123 23.12 29.91 2.55
C LYS A 123 22.39 28.67 3.05
N VAL A 124 23.04 27.51 2.96
CA VAL A 124 22.54 26.24 3.48
C VAL A 124 23.63 25.59 4.31
N LYS A 125 23.42 25.54 5.63
CA LYS A 125 24.26 24.79 6.57
C LYS A 125 23.69 23.38 6.70
N ALA A 126 24.47 22.37 6.34
CA ALA A 126 24.00 21.00 6.16
C ALA A 126 24.91 20.01 6.92
N LEU A 127 24.30 19.18 7.77
CA LEU A 127 25.01 18.19 8.57
C LEU A 127 24.97 16.82 7.90
N PHE A 128 26.15 16.26 7.63
CA PHE A 128 26.34 14.91 7.10
C PHE A 128 27.16 14.09 8.09
N GLU A 129 26.54 13.11 8.75
CA GLU A 129 27.16 12.30 9.81
C GLU A 129 27.83 13.19 10.88
N ASN A 130 29.16 13.29 10.87
CA ASN A 130 29.99 14.07 11.80
C ASN A 130 30.59 15.35 11.19
N ALA A 131 30.23 15.71 9.96
CA ALA A 131 30.77 16.90 9.28
C ALA A 131 29.68 17.92 8.93
N CYS A 132 30.02 19.19 9.10
CA CYS A 132 29.16 20.32 8.76
C CYS A 132 29.64 20.97 7.47
N PHE A 133 28.78 20.99 6.45
CA PHE A 133 29.01 21.69 5.20
C PHE A 133 28.21 22.99 5.15
N VAL A 134 28.84 24.06 4.69
CA VAL A 134 28.18 25.34 4.42
C VAL A 134 28.21 25.58 2.91
N PHE A 135 27.04 25.47 2.29
CA PHE A 135 26.86 25.74 0.86
C PHE A 135 26.30 27.15 0.69
N ILE A 136 26.98 27.99 -0.09
CA ILE A 136 26.56 29.35 -0.39
C ILE A 136 26.41 29.50 -1.90
N CYS A 137 25.17 29.63 -2.36
CA CYS A 137 24.84 29.84 -3.77
C CYS A 137 24.58 31.33 -4.03
N ILE A 138 25.30 31.90 -4.99
CA ILE A 138 25.24 33.33 -5.27
C ILE A 138 24.82 33.66 -6.71
N TYR A 139 24.13 34.79 -6.86
CA TYR A 139 23.86 35.46 -8.12
C TYR A 139 23.99 36.98 -7.94
N ALA A 140 25.20 37.49 -8.18
CA ALA A 140 25.55 38.88 -7.94
C ALA A 140 24.81 39.82 -8.91
N PRO A 141 24.44 41.05 -8.50
CA PRO A 141 23.80 42.03 -9.38
C PRO A 141 24.66 42.43 -10.59
N THR A 142 24.03 42.65 -11.74
CA THR A 142 24.69 43.18 -12.94
C THR A 142 25.00 44.68 -12.80
N VAL A 143 24.20 45.43 -12.04
CA VAL A 143 24.43 46.84 -11.72
C VAL A 143 25.57 46.98 -10.71
N ALA A 144 26.53 47.84 -11.01
CA ALA A 144 27.76 48.06 -10.25
C ALA A 144 27.55 48.40 -8.76
N ILE A 145 26.66 49.36 -8.48
CA ILE A 145 26.39 49.85 -7.11
C ILE A 145 25.77 48.74 -6.26
N ASP A 146 24.73 48.08 -6.79
CA ASP A 146 24.06 46.96 -6.11
C ASP A 146 25.02 45.81 -5.85
N ARG A 147 25.97 45.57 -6.76
CA ARG A 147 27.00 44.54 -6.61
C ARG A 147 27.96 44.84 -5.47
N MET A 148 28.33 46.10 -5.27
CA MET A 148 29.18 46.49 -4.13
C MET A 148 28.47 46.27 -2.80
N LEU A 149 27.19 46.64 -2.70
CA LEU A 149 26.36 46.37 -1.52
C LEU A 149 26.22 44.85 -1.28
N PHE A 150 26.00 44.08 -2.35
CA PHE A 150 25.92 42.63 -2.29
C PHE A 150 27.21 41.99 -1.75
N LEU A 151 28.38 42.44 -2.22
CA LEU A 151 29.68 41.93 -1.76
C LEU A 151 29.94 42.27 -0.28
N ASN A 152 29.44 43.40 0.22
CA ASN A 152 29.53 43.73 1.64
C ASN A 152 28.68 42.80 2.50
N SER A 153 27.45 42.48 2.06
CA SER A 153 26.60 41.49 2.74
C SER A 153 27.20 40.08 2.67
N LEU A 154 27.90 39.74 1.58
CA LEU A 154 28.60 38.45 1.48
C LEU A 154 29.75 38.37 2.50
N LEU A 155 30.49 39.45 2.71
CA LEU A 155 31.59 39.49 3.69
C LEU A 155 31.09 39.21 5.11
N SER A 156 29.97 39.80 5.54
CA SER A 156 29.43 39.55 6.89
C SER A 156 28.95 38.09 7.06
N VAL A 157 28.41 37.47 6.00
CA VAL A 157 28.04 36.05 6.01
C VAL A 157 29.27 35.16 6.13
N LEU A 158 30.35 35.47 5.40
CA LEU A 158 31.60 34.70 5.46
C LEU A 158 32.28 34.81 6.82
N GLN A 159 32.24 35.99 7.46
CA GLN A 159 32.76 36.21 8.81
C GLN A 159 31.97 35.43 9.89
N SER A 160 30.73 35.02 9.60
CA SER A 160 29.90 34.20 10.50
C SER A 160 30.14 32.69 10.38
N CYS A 161 30.95 32.24 9.42
CA CYS A 161 31.24 30.83 9.21
C CYS A 161 32.38 30.38 10.12
N ASP A 162 32.26 29.20 10.71
CA ASP A 162 33.27 28.63 11.61
C ASP A 162 34.41 28.01 10.79
N SER A 163 35.65 28.08 11.29
CA SER A 163 36.83 27.51 10.62
C SER A 163 36.78 26.00 10.50
N ASP A 164 36.05 25.31 11.38
CA ASP A 164 35.88 23.85 11.34
C ASP A 164 34.81 23.40 10.33
N GLU A 165 34.08 24.32 9.69
CA GLU A 165 33.04 24.02 8.70
C GLU A 165 33.59 23.92 7.28
N PHE A 166 33.10 22.94 6.51
CA PHE A 166 33.50 22.77 5.12
C PHE A 166 32.72 23.76 4.21
N LEU A 167 33.38 24.80 3.70
CA LEU A 167 32.74 25.88 2.95
C LEU A 167 32.83 25.66 1.44
N LEU A 168 31.69 25.75 0.78
CA LEU A 168 31.56 25.77 -0.67
C LEU A 168 30.75 27.00 -1.09
N LEU A 169 31.45 28.07 -1.45
CA LEU A 169 30.87 29.28 -2.03
C LEU A 169 30.93 29.17 -3.56
N GLY A 170 29.78 29.25 -4.23
CA GLY A 170 29.78 29.19 -5.69
C GLY A 170 28.57 29.84 -6.34
N GLY A 171 28.71 30.14 -7.61
CA GLY A 171 27.67 30.81 -8.39
C GLY A 171 28.23 31.84 -9.34
N ASP A 172 27.35 32.73 -9.80
CA ASP A 172 27.66 33.77 -10.77
C ASP A 172 27.97 35.08 -10.06
N PHE A 173 29.23 35.52 -10.18
CA PHE A 173 29.74 36.74 -9.54
C PHE A 173 29.53 37.99 -10.41
N ASN A 174 29.14 37.85 -11.67
CA ASN A 174 29.00 38.92 -12.66
C ASN A 174 30.23 39.84 -12.86
N CYS A 175 31.36 39.58 -12.18
CA CYS A 175 32.65 40.28 -12.30
C CYS A 175 33.80 39.28 -12.41
N THR A 176 34.98 39.77 -12.81
CA THR A 176 36.20 38.94 -12.86
C THR A 176 37.26 39.37 -11.87
N VAL A 177 38.18 38.44 -11.58
CA VAL A 177 39.29 38.64 -10.63
C VAL A 177 40.62 38.80 -11.37
N SER A 178 40.82 38.08 -12.47
CA SER A 178 42.02 38.13 -13.31
C SER A 178 41.73 38.67 -14.72
N ALA A 179 42.74 39.29 -15.36
CA ALA A 179 42.66 39.62 -16.78
C ALA A 179 42.59 38.37 -17.67
N LEU A 180 43.03 37.20 -17.17
CA LEU A 180 42.90 35.92 -17.85
C LEU A 180 41.46 35.39 -17.88
N ASP A 181 40.54 35.98 -17.10
CA ASP A 181 39.15 35.54 -16.99
C ASP A 181 38.25 36.19 -18.04
N ARG A 182 38.78 37.00 -18.95
CA ARG A 182 37.98 37.69 -19.98
C ARG A 182 38.83 37.98 -21.21
N ASN A 183 38.19 38.06 -22.39
CA ASN A 183 38.84 38.47 -23.64
C ASN A 183 38.75 39.98 -23.96
N HIS A 184 38.21 40.79 -23.05
CA HIS A 184 38.07 42.24 -23.14
C HIS A 184 38.30 42.90 -21.76
N ILE A 185 38.31 44.23 -21.69
CA ILE A 185 38.56 44.97 -20.43
C ILE A 185 37.41 44.76 -19.44
N GLU A 186 37.73 44.70 -18.14
CA GLU A 186 36.72 44.59 -17.08
C GLU A 186 35.79 45.82 -17.05
N PRO A 187 34.47 45.64 -17.25
CA PRO A 187 33.53 46.75 -17.26
C PRO A 187 33.42 47.47 -15.91
N HIS A 188 33.76 46.80 -14.78
CA HIS A 188 33.69 47.44 -13.47
C HIS A 188 34.87 47.12 -12.54
N MET A 189 35.94 47.93 -12.64
CA MET A 189 37.14 47.81 -11.82
C MET A 189 36.92 47.88 -10.29
N PRO A 190 36.02 48.73 -9.75
CA PRO A 190 35.77 48.76 -8.31
C PRO A 190 35.19 47.44 -7.75
N SER A 191 34.28 46.78 -8.47
CA SER A 191 33.75 45.47 -8.04
C SER A 191 34.82 44.39 -8.06
N ARG A 192 35.71 44.42 -9.07
CA ARG A 192 36.88 43.52 -9.12
C ARG A 192 37.79 43.72 -7.92
N LYS A 193 38.15 44.98 -7.60
CA LYS A 193 38.98 45.30 -6.44
C LYS A 193 38.32 44.82 -5.13
N ARG A 194 37.03 45.09 -4.96
CA ARG A 194 36.29 44.67 -3.77
C ARG A 194 36.20 43.16 -3.62
N LEU A 195 35.99 42.43 -4.70
CA LEU A 195 35.99 40.97 -4.67
C LEU A 195 37.38 40.42 -4.30
N ILE A 196 38.46 40.99 -4.83
CA ILE A 196 39.84 40.62 -4.45
C ILE A 196 40.07 40.86 -2.95
N GLU A 197 39.68 42.02 -2.42
CA GLU A 197 39.77 42.34 -0.99
C GLU A 197 38.98 41.35 -0.12
N LEU A 198 37.77 40.97 -0.55
CA LEU A 198 36.95 39.98 0.14
C LEU A 198 37.64 38.62 0.17
N LEU A 199 38.20 38.15 -0.95
CA LEU A 199 38.89 36.86 -1.03
C LEU A 199 40.13 36.83 -0.12
N ILE A 200 40.92 37.91 -0.11
CA ILE A 200 42.11 38.03 0.74
C ILE A 200 41.73 38.06 2.22
N SER A 201 40.72 38.87 2.59
CA SER A 201 40.28 39.03 3.99
C SER A 201 39.59 37.80 4.58
N THR A 202 39.14 36.85 3.75
CA THR A 202 38.44 35.62 4.17
C THR A 202 39.24 34.34 3.89
N ASP A 203 40.49 34.46 3.44
CA ASP A 203 41.38 33.36 3.05
C ASP A 203 40.72 32.35 2.07
N LEU A 204 39.93 32.88 1.13
CA LEU A 204 39.25 32.10 0.10
C LEU A 204 40.10 31.99 -1.16
N VAL A 205 40.14 30.79 -1.74
CA VAL A 205 40.90 30.51 -2.97
C VAL A 205 39.96 30.07 -4.08
N ASP A 206 40.21 30.56 -5.30
CA ASP A 206 39.53 30.11 -6.53
C ASP A 206 39.97 28.69 -6.87
N ILE A 207 39.06 27.74 -6.69
CA ILE A 207 39.35 26.31 -6.80
C ILE A 207 39.75 25.96 -8.24
N TRP A 208 39.10 26.53 -9.27
CA TRP A 208 39.44 26.23 -10.66
C TRP A 208 40.83 26.78 -11.02
N ARG A 209 41.09 28.05 -10.66
CA ARG A 209 42.38 28.69 -10.96
C ARG A 209 43.56 27.97 -10.30
N ASN A 210 43.35 27.39 -9.12
CA ASN A 210 44.34 26.58 -8.43
C ASN A 210 44.76 25.31 -9.20
N PHE A 211 43.82 24.63 -9.88
CA PHE A 211 44.13 23.43 -10.67
C PHE A 211 44.65 23.74 -12.09
N HIS A 212 44.27 24.88 -12.66
CA HIS A 212 44.49 25.20 -14.08
C HIS A 212 45.52 26.31 -14.35
N GLY A 213 46.05 26.96 -13.31
CA GLY A 213 47.12 27.95 -13.43
C GLY A 213 46.77 29.07 -14.41
N CYS A 214 47.60 29.27 -15.44
CA CYS A 214 47.42 30.33 -16.42
C CYS A 214 46.50 29.96 -17.60
N GLN A 215 45.84 28.79 -17.60
CA GLN A 215 44.92 28.42 -18.67
C GLN A 215 43.74 29.40 -18.78
N LYS A 216 43.30 29.66 -20.02
CA LYS A 216 42.11 30.45 -20.32
C LYS A 216 40.96 29.52 -20.69
N GLN A 217 39.89 29.59 -19.91
CA GLN A 217 38.61 28.98 -20.23
C GLN A 217 37.51 29.84 -19.60
N TYR A 218 36.43 30.05 -20.34
CA TYR A 218 35.37 30.98 -19.97
C TYR A 218 34.11 30.22 -19.58
N THR A 219 33.28 30.79 -18.71
CA THR A 219 32.00 30.18 -18.34
C THR A 219 30.83 30.83 -19.06
N TRP A 220 30.94 32.08 -19.47
CA TRP A 220 29.92 32.84 -20.16
C TRP A 220 30.35 33.22 -21.58
N VAL A 221 29.44 33.07 -22.53
CA VAL A 221 29.66 33.35 -23.95
C VAL A 221 28.48 34.15 -24.51
N HIS A 222 28.76 35.36 -25.00
CA HIS A 222 27.74 36.22 -25.60
C HIS A 222 28.18 36.76 -26.98
N PRO A 223 27.44 36.49 -28.06
CA PRO A 223 27.71 37.07 -29.36
C PRO A 223 27.31 38.55 -29.40
N TYR A 224 28.23 39.44 -29.80
CA TYR A 224 27.99 40.88 -29.93
C TYR A 224 28.72 41.42 -31.17
N ASN A 225 27.99 42.06 -32.11
CA ASN A 225 28.54 42.64 -33.35
C ASN A 225 29.53 41.71 -34.09
N ASN A 226 29.13 40.46 -34.34
CA ASN A 226 29.95 39.41 -34.98
C ASN A 226 31.24 39.01 -34.24
N MET A 227 31.46 39.50 -33.02
CA MET A 227 32.53 39.07 -32.11
C MET A 227 31.96 38.30 -30.92
N LEU A 228 32.76 37.42 -30.31
CA LEU A 228 32.37 36.74 -29.07
C LEU A 228 32.89 37.50 -27.85
N SER A 229 31.99 37.87 -26.96
CA SER A 229 32.31 38.33 -25.61
C SER A 229 32.41 37.13 -24.69
N LEU A 230 33.59 36.90 -24.12
CA LEU A 230 33.91 35.71 -23.31
C LEU A 230 34.36 36.13 -21.92
N ALA A 231 33.76 35.56 -20.88
CA ALA A 231 34.14 35.82 -19.49
C ALA A 231 33.97 34.60 -18.58
N ARG A 232 34.82 34.45 -17.55
CA ARG A 232 34.64 33.48 -16.46
C ARG A 232 33.94 34.19 -15.30
N LEU A 233 32.62 34.05 -15.24
CA LEU A 233 31.76 34.70 -14.25
C LEU A 233 31.35 33.73 -13.12
N ASP A 234 31.20 32.46 -13.48
CA ASP A 234 30.81 31.37 -12.58
C ASP A 234 32.04 30.76 -11.92
N ARG A 235 32.06 30.68 -10.59
CA ARG A 235 33.24 30.20 -9.83
C ARG A 235 32.84 29.40 -8.60
N PHE A 236 33.80 28.61 -8.10
CA PHE A 236 33.79 28.05 -6.77
C PHE A 236 34.98 28.57 -5.96
N TYR A 237 34.71 28.97 -4.73
CA TYR A 237 35.67 29.33 -3.71
C TYR A 237 35.50 28.41 -2.48
N GLY A 238 36.61 28.08 -1.86
CA GLY A 238 36.67 27.40 -0.57
C GLY A 238 37.80 27.97 0.27
N PHE A 239 37.82 27.65 1.56
CA PHE A 239 38.91 28.09 2.42
C PHE A 239 40.23 27.47 1.97
N LYS A 240 41.32 28.24 2.03
CA LYS A 240 42.65 27.81 1.59
C LYS A 240 43.11 26.52 2.26
N HIS A 241 42.83 26.35 3.56
CA HIS A 241 43.18 25.13 4.30
C HIS A 241 42.41 23.88 3.84
N GLN A 242 41.29 24.04 3.13
CA GLN A 242 40.43 22.95 2.63
C GLN A 242 40.82 22.48 1.23
N LEU A 243 41.77 23.16 0.56
CA LEU A 243 42.17 22.85 -0.81
C LEU A 243 42.64 21.40 -1.01
N SER A 244 43.27 20.80 0.01
CA SER A 244 43.71 19.40 -0.02
C SER A 244 42.55 18.39 -0.15
N SER A 245 41.32 18.80 0.16
CA SER A 245 40.12 17.97 0.03
C SER A 245 39.55 17.96 -1.39
N PHE A 246 39.94 18.92 -2.25
CA PHE A 246 39.50 18.98 -3.64
C PHE A 246 40.42 18.14 -4.54
N ARG A 247 39.83 17.42 -5.49
CA ARG A 247 40.58 16.60 -6.47
C ARG A 247 40.64 17.21 -7.87
N SER A 248 39.59 17.90 -8.27
CA SER A 248 39.50 18.52 -9.59
C SER A 248 38.42 19.59 -9.63
N CYS A 249 38.52 20.50 -10.58
CA CYS A 249 37.48 21.48 -10.89
C CYS A 249 37.48 21.74 -12.41
N SER A 250 36.38 21.48 -13.11
CA SER A 250 36.29 21.54 -14.57
C SER A 250 35.13 22.40 -15.04
N ILE A 251 35.29 23.09 -16.17
CA ILE A 251 34.22 23.84 -16.84
C ILE A 251 33.71 23.01 -18.03
N ILE A 252 32.41 22.71 -18.05
CA ILE A 252 31.75 21.83 -19.01
C ILE A 252 30.68 22.65 -19.77
N PRO A 253 30.77 22.77 -21.11
CA PRO A 253 29.78 23.52 -21.88
C PRO A 253 28.41 22.84 -21.83
N VAL A 254 27.34 23.62 -21.81
CA VAL A 254 25.96 23.12 -21.93
C VAL A 254 25.27 23.73 -23.16
N GLY A 255 24.39 22.94 -23.79
CA GLY A 255 23.68 23.36 -25.02
C GLY A 255 22.48 24.28 -24.78
N PHE A 256 21.98 24.37 -23.54
CA PHE A 256 20.73 25.06 -23.20
C PHE A 256 20.93 26.35 -22.36
N SER A 257 22.19 26.75 -22.16
CA SER A 257 22.57 28.00 -21.51
C SER A 257 23.72 28.67 -22.28
N ASP A 258 23.79 30.00 -22.19
CA ASP A 258 24.96 30.79 -22.57
C ASP A 258 26.10 30.66 -21.55
N HIS A 259 25.80 30.16 -20.36
CA HIS A 259 26.78 29.75 -19.37
C HIS A 259 27.21 28.28 -19.52
N SER A 260 28.34 27.93 -18.89
CA SER A 260 28.90 26.58 -18.79
C SER A 260 28.83 26.09 -17.35
N LEU A 261 28.62 24.79 -17.17
CA LEU A 261 28.56 24.14 -15.87
C LEU A 261 29.97 24.04 -15.27
N VAL A 262 30.18 24.61 -14.08
CA VAL A 262 31.41 24.43 -13.31
C VAL A 262 31.22 23.26 -12.36
N VAL A 263 32.11 22.26 -12.37
CA VAL A 263 32.01 21.06 -11.52
C VAL A 263 33.28 20.92 -10.70
N CYS A 264 33.16 20.92 -9.37
CA CYS A 264 34.25 20.59 -8.46
C CYS A 264 34.04 19.19 -7.83
N CYS A 265 35.12 18.44 -7.64
CA CYS A 265 35.11 17.11 -7.03
C CYS A 265 35.89 17.13 -5.73
N LEU A 266 35.29 16.59 -4.66
CA LEU A 266 35.85 16.57 -3.31
C LEU A 266 35.98 15.12 -2.81
N SER A 267 37.05 14.85 -2.04
CA SER A 267 37.30 13.56 -1.39
C SER A 267 36.70 13.57 0.01
N PHE A 268 35.63 12.81 0.25
CA PHE A 268 34.95 12.79 1.55
C PHE A 268 34.44 11.38 1.88
N ARG A 269 34.65 10.90 3.12
CA ARG A 269 34.16 9.58 3.53
C ARG A 269 32.64 9.61 3.67
N PHE A 270 31.93 9.05 2.69
CA PHE A 270 30.49 8.86 2.73
C PHE A 270 30.12 7.48 2.18
N VAL A 271 29.28 6.74 2.88
CA VAL A 271 28.74 5.47 2.38
C VAL A 271 27.55 5.78 1.47
N LYS A 272 27.77 5.85 0.16
CA LYS A 272 26.66 5.91 -0.81
C LYS A 272 25.90 4.58 -0.75
N PRO A 273 24.59 4.55 -0.46
CA PRO A 273 23.82 3.31 -0.52
C PRO A 273 23.69 2.88 -1.99
N THR A 274 24.53 1.95 -2.43
CA THR A 274 24.39 1.31 -3.73
C THR A 274 23.33 0.20 -3.67
N SER A 275 22.80 -0.21 -4.83
CA SER A 275 21.93 -1.38 -4.88
C SER A 275 22.77 -2.62 -4.64
N ALA A 276 22.49 -3.34 -3.55
CA ALA A 276 23.17 -4.57 -3.14
C ALA A 276 23.33 -5.64 -4.25
N TYR A 277 22.44 -5.66 -5.24
CA TYR A 277 22.49 -6.55 -6.39
C TYR A 277 21.72 -5.96 -7.59
N TRP A 278 21.94 -6.55 -8.77
CA TRP A 278 21.36 -6.12 -10.05
C TRP A 278 19.84 -6.34 -10.07
N HIS A 279 19.11 -5.44 -10.72
CA HIS A 279 17.68 -5.54 -10.94
C HIS A 279 17.40 -5.31 -12.43
N PHE A 280 16.59 -6.16 -13.03
CA PHE A 280 16.17 -6.02 -14.41
C PHE A 280 15.40 -4.71 -14.61
N ASN A 281 15.76 -3.98 -15.68
CA ASN A 281 15.07 -2.77 -16.07
C ASN A 281 13.80 -3.13 -16.86
N VAL A 282 12.64 -3.09 -16.19
CA VAL A 282 11.32 -3.44 -16.76
C VAL A 282 11.01 -2.64 -18.03
N ASN A 283 11.61 -1.47 -18.24
CA ASN A 283 11.41 -0.68 -19.46
C ASN A 283 11.95 -1.36 -20.73
N LEU A 284 12.90 -2.29 -20.60
CA LEU A 284 13.37 -3.11 -21.73
C LEU A 284 12.24 -3.95 -22.32
N LEU A 285 11.17 -4.23 -21.56
CA LEU A 285 9.98 -4.94 -22.04
C LEU A 285 9.10 -4.08 -22.96
N SER A 286 9.40 -2.78 -23.12
CA SER A 286 8.74 -1.92 -24.10
C SER A 286 9.54 -1.77 -25.40
N ASP A 287 10.82 -2.18 -25.40
CA ASP A 287 11.70 -2.12 -26.57
C ASP A 287 11.55 -3.39 -27.43
N SER A 288 11.03 -3.22 -28.65
CA SER A 288 10.85 -4.32 -29.59
C SER A 288 12.18 -4.96 -30.01
N ASN A 289 13.21 -4.15 -30.23
CA ASN A 289 14.52 -4.63 -30.67
C ASN A 289 15.15 -5.49 -29.57
N PHE A 290 15.05 -5.04 -28.31
CA PHE A 290 15.52 -5.85 -27.18
C PHE A 290 14.77 -7.18 -27.08
N LYS A 291 13.45 -7.20 -27.28
CA LYS A 291 12.67 -8.45 -27.25
C LYS A 291 13.13 -9.42 -28.33
N ASP A 292 13.39 -8.94 -29.54
CA ASP A 292 13.84 -9.79 -30.63
C ASP A 292 15.25 -10.33 -30.37
N VAL A 293 16.16 -9.48 -29.90
CA VAL A 293 17.51 -9.91 -29.46
C VAL A 293 17.40 -10.98 -28.37
N PHE A 294 16.52 -10.78 -27.38
CA PHE A 294 16.30 -11.75 -26.30
C PHE A 294 15.77 -13.08 -26.82
N ARG A 295 14.81 -13.07 -27.75
CA ARG A 295 14.26 -14.30 -28.36
C ARG A 295 15.33 -15.11 -29.08
N HIS A 296 16.15 -14.45 -29.89
CA HIS A 296 17.25 -15.12 -30.59
C HIS A 296 18.28 -15.67 -29.59
N PHE A 297 18.65 -14.87 -28.59
CA PHE A 297 19.53 -15.31 -27.51
C PHE A 297 18.98 -16.55 -26.79
N TRP A 298 17.70 -16.55 -26.40
CA TRP A 298 17.12 -17.65 -25.64
C TRP A 298 17.01 -18.93 -26.48
N ASN A 299 16.62 -18.81 -27.74
CA ASN A 299 16.57 -19.93 -28.67
C ASN A 299 17.96 -20.55 -28.91
N TYR A 300 19.00 -19.72 -29.04
CA TYR A 300 20.38 -20.19 -29.11
C TYR A 300 20.82 -20.83 -27.79
N PHE A 301 20.57 -20.20 -26.66
CA PHE A 301 20.96 -20.71 -25.34
C PHE A 301 20.31 -22.07 -25.01
N ARG A 302 19.10 -22.33 -25.53
CA ARG A 302 18.43 -23.63 -25.42
C ARG A 302 19.21 -24.75 -26.11
N THR A 303 19.91 -24.50 -27.23
CA THR A 303 20.70 -25.54 -27.91
C THR A 303 21.91 -25.98 -27.08
N MET A 304 22.32 -25.17 -26.11
CA MET A 304 23.44 -25.47 -25.21
C MET A 304 23.08 -26.40 -24.05
N ILE A 305 21.80 -26.78 -23.84
CA ILE A 305 21.38 -27.68 -22.74
C ILE A 305 22.28 -28.92 -22.59
N PRO A 306 22.65 -29.66 -23.67
CA PRO A 306 23.51 -30.84 -23.55
C PRO A 306 24.93 -30.56 -23.03
N SER A 307 25.37 -29.30 -23.02
CA SER A 307 26.70 -28.90 -22.53
C SER A 307 26.74 -28.71 -21.01
N PHE A 308 25.61 -28.79 -20.31
CA PHE A 308 25.52 -28.63 -18.86
C PHE A 308 25.30 -29.98 -18.17
N GLN A 309 25.84 -30.12 -16.96
CA GLN A 309 25.67 -31.34 -16.16
C GLN A 309 24.24 -31.53 -15.68
N SER A 310 23.48 -30.43 -15.55
CA SER A 310 22.09 -30.48 -15.13
C SER A 310 21.28 -29.27 -15.63
N LEU A 311 19.96 -29.44 -15.71
CA LEU A 311 19.04 -28.37 -16.06
C LEU A 311 19.05 -27.22 -15.03
N GLN A 312 19.30 -27.52 -13.74
CA GLN A 312 19.45 -26.47 -12.73
C GLN A 312 20.66 -25.58 -12.99
N GLN A 313 21.80 -26.19 -13.38
CA GLN A 313 23.02 -25.47 -13.69
C GLN A 313 22.83 -24.61 -14.96
N TRP A 314 22.24 -25.19 -16.01
CA TRP A 314 21.88 -24.47 -17.23
C TRP A 314 20.98 -23.27 -16.94
N TRP A 315 19.95 -23.46 -16.12
CA TRP A 315 18.99 -22.39 -15.78
C TRP A 315 19.63 -21.23 -15.01
N ASP A 316 20.42 -21.52 -13.98
CA ASP A 316 21.11 -20.47 -13.22
C ASP A 316 22.19 -19.75 -14.06
N PHE A 317 22.92 -20.50 -14.90
CA PHE A 317 23.85 -19.89 -15.84
C PHE A 317 23.13 -19.00 -16.86
N GLY A 318 21.97 -19.45 -17.36
CA GLY A 318 21.10 -18.67 -18.24
C GLY A 318 20.68 -17.34 -17.63
N LYS A 319 20.30 -17.30 -16.34
CA LYS A 319 19.97 -16.04 -15.65
C LYS A 319 21.17 -15.08 -15.58
N VAL A 320 22.38 -15.61 -15.38
CA VAL A 320 23.62 -14.81 -15.40
C VAL A 320 23.86 -14.24 -16.81
N GLN A 321 23.67 -15.05 -17.85
CA GLN A 321 23.78 -14.60 -19.25
C GLN A 321 22.72 -13.55 -19.59
N ILE A 322 21.47 -13.71 -19.13
CA ILE A 322 20.42 -12.70 -19.29
C ILE A 322 20.84 -11.38 -18.68
N LYS A 323 21.40 -11.40 -17.45
CA LYS A 323 21.92 -10.20 -16.81
C LYS A 323 23.03 -9.55 -17.65
N GLN A 324 23.98 -10.33 -18.14
CA GLN A 324 25.07 -9.83 -19.00
C GLN A 324 24.52 -9.20 -20.28
N LEU A 325 23.63 -9.89 -20.99
CA LEU A 325 22.96 -9.38 -22.19
C LEU A 325 22.26 -8.03 -21.92
N CYS A 326 21.51 -7.93 -20.82
CA CYS A 326 20.83 -6.69 -20.45
C CYS A 326 21.83 -5.56 -20.15
N GLN A 327 22.92 -5.88 -19.46
CA GLN A 327 23.97 -4.90 -19.14
C GLN A 327 24.68 -4.44 -20.41
N GLU A 328 25.08 -5.35 -21.30
CA GLU A 328 25.73 -5.05 -22.56
C GLU A 328 24.83 -4.24 -23.49
N TYR A 329 23.56 -4.64 -23.65
CA TYR A 329 22.60 -3.90 -24.46
C TYR A 329 22.45 -2.46 -23.94
N THR A 330 22.28 -2.29 -22.63
CA THR A 330 22.15 -0.97 -22.00
C THR A 330 23.44 -0.15 -22.11
N LEU A 331 24.60 -0.79 -21.92
CA LEU A 331 25.91 -0.15 -21.98
C LEU A 331 26.24 0.31 -23.40
N ASN A 332 25.97 -0.49 -24.43
CA ASN A 332 26.22 -0.14 -25.83
C ASN A 332 25.39 1.09 -26.23
N VAL A 333 24.08 1.05 -25.96
CA VAL A 333 23.19 2.19 -26.22
C VAL A 333 23.65 3.44 -25.45
N THR A 334 24.07 3.30 -24.19
CA THR A 334 24.54 4.44 -23.37
C THR A 334 25.89 4.97 -23.83
N ARG A 335 26.80 4.09 -24.26
CA ARG A 335 28.17 4.43 -24.68
C ARG A 335 28.17 5.25 -25.95
N ASP A 336 27.33 4.87 -26.91
CA ASP A 336 27.25 5.56 -28.21
C ASP A 336 26.70 6.98 -28.02
N ILE A 337 25.67 7.13 -27.18
CA ILE A 337 25.13 8.46 -26.78
C ILE A 337 26.20 9.27 -26.05
N THR A 338 26.90 8.70 -25.06
CA THR A 338 27.91 9.40 -24.25
C THR A 338 29.13 9.83 -25.09
N ARG A 339 29.58 9.00 -26.03
CA ARG A 339 30.68 9.33 -26.95
C ARG A 339 30.31 10.50 -27.85
N THR A 340 29.07 10.52 -28.33
CA THR A 340 28.56 11.60 -29.17
C THR A 340 28.53 12.91 -28.39
N ILE A 341 28.00 12.89 -27.15
CA ILE A 341 27.99 14.06 -26.25
C ILE A 341 29.40 14.60 -26.00
N LYS A 342 30.37 13.76 -25.62
CA LYS A 342 31.74 14.21 -25.35
C LYS A 342 32.45 14.78 -26.58
N THR A 343 32.18 14.22 -27.75
CA THR A 343 32.73 14.74 -29.02
C THR A 343 32.21 16.16 -29.26
N LEU A 344 30.89 16.37 -29.06
CA LEU A 344 30.28 17.69 -29.21
C LEU A 344 30.78 18.70 -28.17
N GLU A 345 30.95 18.31 -26.91
CA GLU A 345 31.51 19.18 -25.87
C GLU A 345 32.92 19.68 -26.23
N ARG A 346 33.77 18.79 -26.75
CA ARG A 346 35.14 19.15 -27.18
C ARG A 346 35.11 20.08 -28.39
N GLU A 347 34.33 19.76 -29.43
CA GLU A 347 34.19 20.60 -30.62
C GLU A 347 33.70 22.01 -30.28
N ILE A 348 32.78 22.14 -29.30
CA ILE A 348 32.31 23.46 -28.84
C ILE A 348 33.43 24.27 -28.18
N ILE A 349 34.27 23.64 -27.34
CA ILE A 349 35.42 24.32 -26.71
C ILE A 349 36.43 24.76 -27.76
N GLU A 350 36.77 23.87 -28.70
CA GLU A 350 37.70 24.18 -29.80
C GLU A 350 37.20 25.35 -30.66
N LEU A 351 35.91 25.37 -31.00
CA LEU A 351 35.29 26.48 -31.74
C LEU A 351 35.31 27.80 -30.96
N GLN A 352 35.14 27.77 -29.64
CA GLN A 352 35.23 28.98 -28.80
C GLN A 352 36.64 29.58 -28.81
N VAL A 353 37.67 28.73 -28.70
CA VAL A 353 39.08 29.16 -28.75
C VAL A 353 39.46 29.68 -30.14
N LEU A 354 39.01 29.02 -31.20
CA LEU A 354 39.25 29.47 -32.57
C LEU A 354 38.57 30.82 -32.84
N ALA A 355 37.33 30.99 -32.40
CA ALA A 355 36.58 32.22 -32.58
C ALA A 355 37.14 33.41 -31.77
N GLU A 356 37.84 33.16 -30.65
CA GLU A 356 38.63 34.19 -29.94
C GLU A 356 39.77 34.74 -30.82
N ASN A 357 40.38 33.90 -31.66
CA ASN A 357 41.59 34.23 -32.42
C ASN A 357 41.32 34.78 -33.83
N THR A 358 40.22 34.39 -34.51
CA THR A 358 40.04 34.66 -35.96
C THR A 358 38.84 35.56 -36.32
N GLY A 359 37.85 35.74 -35.46
CA GLY A 359 36.72 36.67 -35.69
C GLY A 359 35.81 36.37 -36.90
N THR A 360 35.88 35.17 -37.49
CA THR A 360 35.14 34.84 -38.73
C THR A 360 33.66 34.44 -38.50
N PRO A 361 32.69 34.97 -39.28
CA PRO A 361 31.25 34.74 -39.09
C PRO A 361 30.80 33.26 -39.17
N ASN A 362 31.42 32.43 -40.01
CA ASN A 362 31.07 31.00 -40.16
C ASN A 362 31.28 30.17 -38.88
N LEU A 363 32.17 30.60 -37.97
CA LEU A 363 32.45 29.86 -36.73
C LEU A 363 31.34 30.03 -35.68
N THR A 364 30.74 31.22 -35.62
CA THR A 364 29.66 31.54 -34.67
C THR A 364 28.38 30.75 -34.99
N GLU A 365 28.08 30.57 -36.28
CA GLU A 365 26.94 29.76 -36.72
C GLU A 365 27.15 28.26 -36.44
N ASN A 366 28.35 27.73 -36.74
CA ASN A 366 28.72 26.36 -36.42
C ASN A 366 28.65 26.06 -34.91
N LEU A 367 29.09 27.00 -34.07
CA LEU A 367 29.00 26.88 -32.62
C LEU A 367 27.54 26.79 -32.15
N LYS A 368 26.64 27.58 -32.74
CA LYS A 368 25.20 27.54 -32.46
C LYS A 368 24.58 26.20 -32.86
N ILE A 369 24.93 25.66 -34.03
CA ILE A 369 24.46 24.35 -34.52
C ILE A 369 24.89 23.22 -33.56
N LYS A 370 26.18 23.20 -33.16
CA LYS A 370 26.71 22.16 -32.26
C LYS A 370 26.12 22.23 -30.86
N LYS A 371 25.89 23.44 -30.31
CA LYS A 371 25.17 23.64 -29.04
C LYS A 371 23.72 23.13 -29.13
N ASN A 372 23.02 23.39 -30.23
CA ASN A 372 21.65 22.90 -30.43
C ASN A 372 21.60 21.37 -30.51
N LEU A 373 22.53 20.74 -31.24
CA LEU A 373 22.62 19.27 -31.32
C LEU A 373 22.90 18.63 -29.96
N LEU A 374 23.77 19.24 -29.15
CA LEU A 374 24.02 18.80 -27.77
C LEU A 374 22.75 18.93 -26.91
N ALA A 375 21.99 20.01 -27.06
CA ALA A 375 20.71 20.20 -26.37
C ALA A 375 19.64 19.20 -26.82
N GLU A 376 19.60 18.85 -28.11
CA GLU A 376 18.67 17.86 -28.66
C GLU A 376 18.98 16.44 -28.17
N LEU A 377 20.24 16.02 -28.17
CA LEU A 377 20.65 14.71 -27.64
C LEU A 377 20.37 14.58 -26.14
N LEU A 378 20.66 15.62 -25.35
CA LEU A 378 20.27 15.69 -23.95
C LEU A 378 18.74 15.76 -23.80
N GLY A 379 18.03 16.36 -24.74
CA GLY A 379 16.56 16.43 -24.81
C GLY A 379 15.90 15.07 -25.06
N ILE A 380 16.44 14.26 -25.98
CA ILE A 380 15.99 12.89 -26.27
C ILE A 380 16.27 11.99 -25.05
N SER A 381 17.46 12.09 -24.47
CA SER A 381 17.81 11.40 -23.22
C SER A 381 16.89 11.83 -22.08
N ALA A 382 16.61 13.13 -21.94
CA ALA A 382 15.73 13.70 -20.93
C ALA A 382 14.26 13.30 -21.13
N GLN A 383 13.76 13.22 -22.36
CA GLN A 383 12.42 12.69 -22.67
C GLN A 383 12.35 11.21 -22.31
N GLY A 384 13.34 10.41 -22.71
CA GLY A 384 13.47 9.03 -22.27
C GLY A 384 13.58 8.94 -20.74
N ALA A 385 14.27 9.87 -20.08
CA ALA A 385 14.45 9.90 -18.65
C ALA A 385 13.25 10.42 -17.86
N LEU A 386 12.42 11.27 -18.46
CA LEU A 386 11.12 11.73 -17.98
C LEU A 386 10.08 10.59 -18.06
N VAL A 387 10.13 9.82 -19.16
CA VAL A 387 9.41 8.54 -19.28
C VAL A 387 9.92 7.57 -18.20
N ARG A 388 11.24 7.49 -17.97
CA ARG A 388 11.86 6.67 -16.90
C ARG A 388 11.60 7.20 -15.47
N SER A 389 11.38 8.50 -15.25
CA SER A 389 11.17 9.12 -13.92
C SER A 389 9.71 9.15 -13.46
N ARG A 390 8.81 8.47 -14.19
CA ARG A 390 7.39 8.29 -13.87
C ARG A 390 6.51 9.53 -14.07
N PHE A 391 6.74 10.31 -15.11
CA PHE A 391 5.74 11.30 -15.54
C PHE A 391 5.46 11.24 -17.02
N GLN A 392 4.32 10.63 -17.37
CA GLN A 392 3.49 11.10 -18.47
C GLN A 392 2.04 10.64 -18.28
N SER A 393 1.13 11.61 -18.26
CA SER A 393 -0.35 11.57 -18.27
C SER A 393 -1.09 11.81 -16.94
N VAL A 394 -2.18 12.60 -17.07
CA VAL A 394 -3.21 12.87 -16.05
C VAL A 394 -3.77 11.56 -15.48
N GLU A 395 -3.74 10.49 -16.27
CA GLU A 395 -4.25 9.18 -15.91
C GLU A 395 -3.48 8.57 -14.73
N LEU A 396 -2.17 8.83 -14.59
CA LEU A 396 -1.36 8.29 -13.49
C LEU A 396 -1.60 9.00 -12.14
N MET A 397 -2.03 10.27 -12.17
CA MET A 397 -2.46 11.05 -10.99
C MET A 397 -3.90 10.72 -10.56
N ASP A 398 -4.69 10.19 -11.49
CA ASP A 398 -6.10 9.84 -11.33
C ASP A 398 -6.37 8.33 -11.30
N ALA A 399 -5.29 7.54 -11.33
CA ALA A 399 -5.29 6.11 -11.12
C ALA A 399 -4.65 5.78 -9.76
N PRO A 400 -5.10 4.71 -9.09
CA PRO A 400 -4.45 4.18 -7.89
C PRO A 400 -3.10 3.54 -8.24
N SER A 401 -2.14 4.35 -8.71
CA SER A 401 -0.85 3.89 -9.23
C SER A 401 0.22 3.85 -8.12
N LYS A 402 1.18 2.93 -8.28
CA LYS A 402 2.37 2.87 -7.40
C LYS A 402 3.14 4.19 -7.41
N PHE A 403 3.13 4.90 -8.54
CA PHE A 403 3.69 6.23 -8.67
C PHE A 403 2.99 7.23 -7.74
N PHE A 404 1.65 7.36 -7.85
CA PHE A 404 0.84 8.26 -7.04
C PHE A 404 1.12 8.08 -5.55
N PHE A 405 0.99 6.85 -5.03
CA PHE A 405 1.22 6.57 -3.60
C PHE A 405 2.70 6.59 -3.17
N ASN A 406 3.67 6.51 -4.09
CA ASN A 406 5.09 6.65 -3.74
C ASN A 406 5.52 8.11 -3.53
N LEU A 407 4.71 9.10 -3.94
CA LEU A 407 4.94 10.51 -3.60
C LEU A 407 4.95 10.74 -2.07
N GLU A 408 4.34 9.84 -1.29
CA GLU A 408 4.38 9.87 0.18
C GLU A 408 5.69 9.31 0.77
N LYS A 409 6.43 8.45 0.05
CA LYS A 409 7.48 7.62 0.65
C LYS A 409 8.82 8.34 0.82
N LYS A 410 8.95 9.09 1.91
CA LYS A 410 10.24 9.51 2.51
C LYS A 410 10.90 8.41 3.37
N ASN A 411 10.80 7.13 2.98
CA ASN A 411 11.14 6.00 3.86
C ASN A 411 12.56 5.45 3.68
N GLY A 412 13.40 6.05 2.84
CA GLY A 412 14.79 5.61 2.66
C GLY A 412 15.60 5.73 3.96
N GLN A 413 15.40 6.82 4.71
CA GLN A 413 16.11 7.11 5.96
C GLN A 413 15.73 6.17 7.11
N LEU A 414 14.45 5.76 7.22
CA LEU A 414 13.98 4.86 8.28
C LEU A 414 14.49 3.40 8.15
N ARG A 415 15.06 3.03 7.00
CA ARG A 415 15.58 1.68 6.75
C ARG A 415 17.08 1.57 7.01
N PHE A 416 17.75 2.69 7.27
CA PHE A 416 19.16 2.69 7.60
C PHE A 416 19.33 2.38 9.09
N ILE A 417 20.16 1.38 9.39
CA ILE A 417 20.48 1.00 10.76
C ILE A 417 21.67 1.86 11.18
N HIS A 418 21.40 2.89 11.97
CA HIS A 418 22.42 3.83 12.45
C HIS A 418 23.24 3.26 13.61
N ALA A 419 22.62 2.47 14.47
CA ALA A 419 23.28 1.82 15.59
C ALA A 419 22.50 0.57 16.03
N LEU A 420 23.18 -0.36 16.69
CA LEU A 420 22.58 -1.52 17.35
C LEU A 420 23.20 -1.73 18.73
N ARG A 421 22.45 -2.25 19.70
CA ARG A 421 23.02 -2.70 20.97
C ARG A 421 23.67 -4.08 20.85
N SER A 422 24.84 -4.23 21.47
CA SER A 422 25.51 -5.51 21.68
C SER A 422 24.72 -6.37 22.68
N GLU A 423 25.12 -7.63 22.85
CA GLU A 423 24.54 -8.50 23.90
C GLU A 423 24.83 -8.00 25.32
N THR A 424 25.90 -7.23 25.49
CA THR A 424 26.30 -6.59 26.76
C THR A 424 25.70 -5.18 26.94
N GLY A 425 24.85 -4.72 26.02
CA GLY A 425 24.17 -3.42 26.09
C GLY A 425 24.92 -2.21 25.51
N ILE A 426 26.14 -2.42 25.01
CA ILE A 426 26.99 -1.38 24.39
C ILE A 426 26.42 -0.98 23.02
N LEU A 427 26.39 0.32 22.74
CA LEU A 427 25.90 0.84 21.45
C LEU A 427 26.97 0.71 20.35
N LEU A 428 26.72 -0.16 19.38
CA LEU A 428 27.53 -0.37 18.19
C LEU A 428 27.10 0.61 17.10
N THR A 429 28.02 1.48 16.65
CA THR A 429 27.76 2.48 15.61
C THR A 429 28.55 2.21 14.33
N ASP A 430 29.60 1.38 14.39
CA ASP A 430 30.41 1.04 13.23
C ASP A 430 29.71 0.01 12.33
N HIS A 431 29.90 0.15 11.02
CA HIS A 431 29.20 -0.68 10.03
C HIS A 431 29.54 -2.17 10.13
N ALA A 432 30.76 -2.53 10.50
CA ALA A 432 31.20 -3.92 10.57
C ALA A 432 30.56 -4.64 11.78
N SER A 433 30.58 -4.02 12.96
CA SER A 433 29.96 -4.57 14.16
C SER A 433 28.44 -4.64 14.03
N ILE A 434 27.80 -3.63 13.42
CA ILE A 434 26.35 -3.69 13.12
C ILE A 434 26.02 -4.89 12.23
N ARG A 435 26.80 -5.13 11.17
CA ARG A 435 26.62 -6.29 10.28
C ARG A 435 26.83 -7.60 11.02
N ASN A 436 27.93 -7.73 11.76
CA ASN A 436 28.27 -8.95 12.50
C ASN A 436 27.19 -9.27 13.55
N ARG A 437 26.73 -8.27 14.32
CA ARG A 437 25.65 -8.42 15.29
C ARG A 437 24.36 -8.91 14.63
N ALA A 438 23.98 -8.29 13.52
CA ALA A 438 22.75 -8.64 12.82
C ALA A 438 22.82 -10.05 12.18
N VAL A 439 23.93 -10.40 11.53
CA VAL A 439 24.15 -11.74 10.95
C VAL A 439 24.15 -12.80 12.04
N HIS A 440 24.89 -12.60 13.14
CA HIS A 440 24.93 -13.53 14.26
C HIS A 440 23.53 -13.81 14.82
N PHE A 441 22.75 -12.76 15.09
CA PHE A 441 21.40 -12.89 15.63
C PHE A 441 20.48 -13.73 14.75
N TYR A 442 20.42 -13.46 13.44
CA TYR A 442 19.55 -14.20 12.53
C TYR A 442 20.07 -15.61 12.22
N LYS A 443 21.40 -15.81 12.20
CA LYS A 443 21.99 -17.15 12.06
C LYS A 443 21.60 -18.06 13.23
N GLU A 444 21.69 -17.57 14.46
CA GLU A 444 21.26 -18.34 15.64
C GLU A 444 19.74 -18.52 15.69
N LEU A 445 18.96 -17.52 15.24
CA LEU A 445 17.51 -17.65 15.17
C LEU A 445 17.07 -18.80 14.25
N TYR A 446 17.73 -19.00 13.10
CA TYR A 446 17.34 -20.00 12.10
C TYR A 446 18.09 -21.35 12.22
N LYS A 447 18.90 -21.51 13.26
CA LYS A 447 19.54 -22.79 13.62
C LYS A 447 18.50 -23.72 14.24
N SER A 448 18.51 -25.00 13.86
CA SER A 448 17.58 -25.99 14.43
C SER A 448 17.92 -26.28 15.89
N GLU A 449 16.88 -26.44 16.72
CA GLU A 449 17.00 -26.79 18.15
C GLU A 449 16.68 -28.28 18.43
N ILE A 450 16.25 -29.08 17.43
CA ILE A 450 15.70 -30.44 17.61
C ILE A 450 16.47 -31.49 16.80
N SER A 451 16.67 -32.67 17.40
CA SER A 451 17.16 -33.88 16.70
C SER A 451 15.98 -34.75 16.21
N GLN A 452 16.10 -35.32 15.01
CA GLN A 452 15.01 -36.03 14.32
C GLN A 452 14.40 -37.21 15.11
N SER A 453 15.16 -37.86 15.99
CA SER A 453 14.70 -38.98 16.83
C SER A 453 13.67 -38.61 17.91
N GLN A 454 13.37 -37.33 18.12
CA GLN A 454 12.41 -36.86 19.13
C GLN A 454 10.97 -36.68 18.59
N VAL A 455 10.76 -36.79 17.27
CA VAL A 455 9.50 -36.39 16.61
C VAL A 455 8.58 -37.57 16.28
N ASP A 456 9.14 -38.76 16.04
CA ASP A 456 8.40 -39.88 15.42
C ASP A 456 7.48 -40.66 16.39
N ASP A 457 7.49 -40.36 17.69
CA ASP A 457 6.79 -41.15 18.73
C ASP A 457 6.01 -40.24 19.70
N THR A 458 5.03 -39.49 19.18
CA THR A 458 4.32 -38.47 19.96
C THR A 458 2.80 -38.63 19.90
N ALA A 459 2.16 -38.56 21.06
CA ALA A 459 0.70 -38.59 21.18
C ALA A 459 -0.01 -37.40 20.50
N PHE A 460 0.72 -36.37 20.05
CA PHE A 460 0.19 -35.23 19.31
C PHE A 460 -0.30 -35.60 17.90
N PHE A 461 0.15 -36.72 17.36
CA PHE A 461 -0.25 -37.19 16.02
C PHE A 461 -1.43 -38.18 16.05
N ASP A 462 -1.87 -38.58 17.25
CA ASP A 462 -2.99 -39.50 17.40
C ASP A 462 -4.30 -38.85 16.96
N ALA A 463 -5.06 -39.57 16.14
CA ALA A 463 -6.41 -39.20 15.68
C ALA A 463 -6.51 -37.84 14.96
N LEU A 464 -5.46 -37.41 14.24
CA LEU A 464 -5.53 -36.26 13.36
C LEU A 464 -6.49 -36.50 12.17
N PRO A 465 -7.26 -35.48 11.73
CA PRO A 465 -8.11 -35.60 10.55
C PRO A 465 -7.27 -35.91 9.30
N GLN A 466 -7.84 -36.70 8.39
CA GLN A 466 -7.14 -37.14 7.18
C GLN A 466 -7.66 -36.39 5.95
N VAL A 467 -6.76 -36.05 5.02
CA VAL A 467 -7.15 -35.56 3.69
C VAL A 467 -7.87 -36.67 2.92
N SER A 468 -8.97 -36.34 2.24
CA SER A 468 -9.73 -37.33 1.47
C SER A 468 -8.89 -37.97 0.36
N THR A 469 -9.07 -39.28 0.14
CA THR A 469 -8.28 -40.07 -0.82
C THR A 469 -8.28 -39.47 -2.24
N GLU A 470 -9.45 -39.04 -2.70
CA GLU A 470 -9.64 -38.39 -4.01
C GLU A 470 -8.89 -37.07 -4.14
N ALA A 471 -8.93 -36.23 -3.11
CA ALA A 471 -8.23 -34.95 -3.10
C ALA A 471 -6.72 -35.18 -3.02
N ASN A 472 -6.29 -36.15 -2.22
CA ASN A 472 -4.91 -36.50 -2.02
C ASN A 472 -4.22 -37.01 -3.30
N ALA A 473 -4.93 -37.82 -4.09
CA ALA A 473 -4.46 -38.28 -5.40
C ALA A 473 -4.23 -37.13 -6.40
N LYS A 474 -4.93 -36.00 -6.25
CA LYS A 474 -4.73 -34.80 -7.09
C LYS A 474 -3.52 -33.98 -6.63
N LEU A 475 -3.21 -33.95 -5.33
CA LEU A 475 -2.09 -33.18 -4.78
C LEU A 475 -0.72 -33.67 -5.29
N GLY A 476 -0.55 -35.00 -5.36
CA GLY A 476 0.70 -35.66 -5.74
C GLY A 476 1.00 -35.72 -7.25
N ARG A 477 0.14 -35.16 -8.11
CA ARG A 477 0.33 -35.21 -9.57
C ARG A 477 1.55 -34.39 -10.02
N ALA A 478 2.11 -34.73 -11.18
CA ALA A 478 3.14 -33.91 -11.82
C ALA A 478 2.65 -32.47 -12.06
N LEU A 479 3.58 -31.51 -12.13
CA LEU A 479 3.26 -30.12 -12.48
C LEU A 479 2.81 -30.03 -13.94
N THR A 480 1.82 -29.18 -14.23
CA THR A 480 1.38 -28.93 -15.61
C THR A 480 1.65 -27.50 -16.05
N MET A 481 1.66 -27.27 -17.37
CA MET A 481 1.88 -25.95 -17.94
C MET A 481 0.76 -24.98 -17.56
N GLU A 482 -0.48 -25.46 -17.53
CA GLU A 482 -1.68 -24.69 -17.20
C GLU A 482 -1.65 -24.19 -15.76
N GLU A 483 -1.16 -25.01 -14.82
CA GLU A 483 -1.00 -24.61 -13.42
C GLU A 483 0.02 -23.49 -13.28
N LEU A 484 1.15 -23.58 -13.97
CA LEU A 484 2.19 -22.56 -13.97
C LEU A 484 1.67 -21.27 -14.63
N GLU A 485 0.96 -21.37 -15.74
CA GLU A 485 0.34 -20.22 -16.42
C GLU A 485 -0.68 -19.51 -15.54
N SER A 486 -1.63 -20.25 -14.97
CA SER A 486 -2.62 -19.70 -14.06
C SER A 486 -1.96 -19.03 -12.86
N ALA A 487 -0.97 -19.69 -12.24
CA ALA A 487 -0.22 -19.13 -11.12
C ALA A 487 0.53 -17.85 -11.51
N LEU A 488 1.15 -17.81 -12.69
CA LEU A 488 1.89 -16.64 -13.17
C LEU A 488 0.94 -15.47 -13.42
N GLN A 489 -0.23 -15.70 -14.04
CA GLN A 489 -1.20 -14.64 -14.31
C GLN A 489 -1.73 -14.01 -13.02
N ASP A 490 -1.98 -14.83 -11.99
CA ASP A 490 -2.39 -14.38 -10.65
C ASP A 490 -1.31 -13.57 -9.90
N MET A 491 -0.03 -13.69 -10.28
CA MET A 491 1.06 -12.95 -9.62
C MET A 491 1.04 -11.46 -9.97
N GLU A 492 1.21 -10.62 -8.96
CA GLU A 492 1.26 -9.17 -9.11
C GLU A 492 2.59 -8.67 -9.71
N CYS A 493 2.50 -7.80 -10.72
CA CYS A 493 3.64 -7.11 -11.33
C CYS A 493 4.24 -6.02 -10.42
N GLY A 494 5.49 -5.61 -10.70
CA GLY A 494 6.15 -4.50 -10.01
C GLY A 494 6.57 -4.79 -8.56
N LYS A 495 6.68 -6.07 -8.18
CA LYS A 495 7.26 -6.55 -6.92
C LYS A 495 8.79 -6.65 -7.02
N ALA A 496 9.47 -6.66 -5.87
CA ALA A 496 10.93 -6.77 -5.84
C ALA A 496 11.39 -8.19 -6.26
N PRO A 497 12.36 -8.31 -7.18
CA PRO A 497 12.95 -9.58 -7.57
C PRO A 497 13.94 -10.11 -6.53
N GLY A 498 14.23 -11.40 -6.61
CA GLY A 498 15.26 -12.07 -5.80
C GLY A 498 16.68 -11.68 -6.23
N VAL A 499 17.67 -12.44 -5.77
CA VAL A 499 19.10 -12.15 -6.04
C VAL A 499 19.48 -12.16 -7.52
N ASP A 500 18.69 -12.86 -8.35
CA ASP A 500 18.84 -12.88 -9.82
C ASP A 500 18.41 -11.58 -10.51
N GLY A 501 17.66 -10.72 -9.83
CA GLY A 501 17.16 -9.46 -10.37
C GLY A 501 15.98 -9.60 -11.35
N LEU A 502 15.42 -10.81 -11.57
CA LEU A 502 14.36 -11.05 -12.55
C LEU A 502 12.95 -10.95 -11.93
N PRO A 503 12.13 -9.95 -12.33
CA PRO A 503 10.78 -9.74 -11.78
C PRO A 503 9.72 -10.61 -12.48
N VAL A 504 8.53 -10.69 -11.90
CA VAL A 504 7.34 -11.35 -12.50
C VAL A 504 7.03 -10.79 -13.89
N ASP A 505 7.18 -9.47 -14.06
CA ASP A 505 6.97 -8.75 -15.33
C ASP A 505 7.81 -9.35 -16.48
N PHE A 506 9.04 -9.77 -16.19
CA PHE A 506 9.93 -10.42 -17.15
C PHE A 506 9.38 -11.80 -17.56
N PHE A 507 9.01 -12.63 -16.58
CA PHE A 507 8.44 -13.95 -16.85
C PHE A 507 7.12 -13.88 -17.61
N LYS A 508 6.24 -12.91 -17.32
CA LYS A 508 5.00 -12.71 -18.07
C LYS A 508 5.26 -12.33 -19.53
N SER A 509 6.30 -11.54 -19.79
CA SER A 509 6.61 -11.04 -21.14
C SER A 509 7.26 -12.08 -22.03
N PHE A 510 8.11 -12.94 -21.46
CA PHE A 510 8.86 -13.98 -22.18
C PHE A 510 8.35 -15.39 -21.87
N TRP A 511 7.09 -15.50 -21.41
CA TRP A 511 6.47 -16.77 -21.07
C TRP A 511 6.38 -17.74 -22.27
N PRO A 512 6.00 -17.29 -23.49
CA PRO A 512 5.96 -18.16 -24.67
C PRO A 512 7.31 -18.81 -24.97
N GLU A 513 8.40 -18.08 -24.74
CA GLU A 513 9.76 -18.56 -24.98
C GLU A 513 10.26 -19.43 -23.83
N MET A 514 10.07 -19.04 -22.56
CA MET A 514 10.75 -19.68 -21.42
C MET A 514 9.89 -20.70 -20.65
N GLY A 515 8.57 -20.68 -20.80
CA GLY A 515 7.65 -21.37 -19.90
C GLY A 515 7.82 -22.89 -19.89
N LYS A 516 7.98 -23.51 -21.07
CA LYS A 516 8.25 -24.95 -21.20
C LYS A 516 9.58 -25.35 -20.58
N ASP A 517 10.62 -24.52 -20.77
CA ASP A 517 11.94 -24.78 -20.20
C ASP A 517 11.91 -24.70 -18.67
N LEU A 518 11.19 -23.71 -18.11
CA LEU A 518 11.01 -23.58 -16.67
C LEU A 518 10.25 -24.77 -16.09
N LEU A 519 9.20 -25.26 -16.75
CA LEU A 519 8.50 -26.49 -16.34
C LEU A 519 9.45 -27.69 -16.28
N ALA A 520 10.32 -27.86 -17.29
CA ALA A 520 11.31 -28.93 -17.31
C ALA A 520 12.32 -28.79 -16.15
N VAL A 521 12.84 -27.58 -15.91
CA VAL A 521 13.76 -27.30 -14.80
C VAL A 521 13.10 -27.60 -13.45
N LEU A 522 11.84 -27.20 -13.25
CA LEU A 522 11.12 -27.43 -12.00
C LEU A 522 10.84 -28.93 -11.80
N SER A 523 10.38 -29.65 -12.83
CA SER A 523 10.15 -31.09 -12.76
C SER A 523 11.42 -31.88 -12.45
N ASP A 524 12.55 -31.55 -13.10
CA ASP A 524 13.86 -32.17 -12.80
C ASP A 524 14.32 -31.84 -11.37
N SER A 525 14.07 -30.61 -10.91
CA SER A 525 14.40 -30.20 -9.53
C SER A 525 13.57 -30.93 -8.48
N LEU A 526 12.29 -31.18 -8.75
CA LEU A 526 11.42 -31.97 -7.87
C LEU A 526 11.87 -33.43 -7.83
N ALA A 527 12.19 -34.02 -8.98
CA ALA A 527 12.67 -35.41 -9.07
C ALA A 527 14.00 -35.62 -8.34
N LYS A 528 14.93 -34.66 -8.43
CA LYS A 528 16.25 -34.72 -7.77
C LYS A 528 16.23 -34.23 -6.31
N GLY A 529 15.10 -33.73 -5.82
CA GLY A 529 14.99 -33.21 -4.45
C GLY A 529 15.68 -31.85 -4.21
N ARG A 530 16.06 -31.10 -5.25
CA ARG A 530 16.87 -29.89 -5.10
C ARG A 530 16.62 -28.84 -6.19
N LEU A 531 16.34 -27.61 -5.75
CA LEU A 531 16.16 -26.45 -6.63
C LEU A 531 17.50 -25.87 -7.15
N PRO A 532 17.45 -25.05 -8.23
CA PRO A 532 18.58 -24.21 -8.65
C PRO A 532 19.11 -23.37 -7.48
N LEU A 533 20.42 -23.09 -7.49
CA LEU A 533 21.09 -22.37 -6.40
C LEU A 533 20.48 -20.98 -6.18
N SER A 534 20.08 -20.28 -7.25
CA SER A 534 19.44 -18.97 -7.11
C SER A 534 18.12 -19.06 -6.33
N CYS A 535 17.31 -20.11 -6.54
CA CYS A 535 16.04 -20.34 -5.84
C CYS A 535 16.23 -20.74 -4.38
N ARG A 536 17.39 -21.31 -4.05
CA ARG A 536 17.76 -21.72 -2.69
C ARG A 536 18.26 -20.55 -1.85
N ARG A 537 18.68 -19.43 -2.47
CA ARG A 537 19.17 -18.22 -1.80
C ARG A 537 18.12 -17.11 -1.72
N ALA A 538 17.78 -16.70 -0.50
CA ALA A 538 16.91 -15.54 -0.25
C ALA A 538 17.72 -14.32 0.19
N VAL A 539 17.29 -13.11 -0.20
CA VAL A 539 17.81 -11.87 0.39
C VAL A 539 16.92 -11.46 1.55
N LEU A 540 17.46 -11.47 2.78
CA LEU A 540 16.76 -11.01 3.97
C LEU A 540 16.90 -9.49 4.11
N THR A 541 15.81 -8.76 3.90
CA THR A 541 15.75 -7.31 4.14
C THR A 541 15.07 -7.03 5.47
N LEU A 542 15.61 -6.07 6.22
CA LEU A 542 15.08 -5.68 7.52
C LEU A 542 14.10 -4.51 7.39
N LEU A 543 12.92 -4.66 8.00
CA LEU A 543 11.92 -3.60 8.11
C LEU A 543 11.79 -3.16 9.58
N PRO A 544 11.75 -1.85 9.86
CA PRO A 544 11.60 -1.36 11.23
C PRO A 544 10.20 -1.72 11.78
N LYS A 545 10.15 -2.28 12.99
CA LYS A 545 8.94 -2.39 13.80
C LYS A 545 8.79 -1.14 14.69
N LYS A 546 7.68 -1.05 15.43
CA LYS A 546 7.54 -0.08 16.52
C LYS A 546 8.42 -0.52 17.70
N GLY A 547 9.09 0.41 18.35
CA GLY A 547 9.98 0.16 19.49
C GLY A 547 11.30 0.94 19.37
N ASP A 548 12.27 0.60 20.22
CA ASP A 548 13.65 1.10 20.10
C ASP A 548 14.33 0.44 18.90
N LEU A 549 14.70 1.24 17.89
CA LEU A 549 15.35 0.76 16.68
C LEU A 549 16.84 0.40 16.89
N ASN A 550 17.40 0.71 18.06
CA ASN A 550 18.72 0.23 18.45
C ASN A 550 18.70 -1.25 18.87
N GLU A 551 17.52 -1.84 19.08
CA GLU A 551 17.37 -3.27 19.39
C GLU A 551 17.18 -4.09 18.12
N ILE A 552 18.01 -5.12 17.90
CA ILE A 552 17.90 -5.98 16.70
C ILE A 552 16.56 -6.73 16.63
N THR A 553 15.93 -6.98 17.78
CA THR A 553 14.61 -7.62 17.89
C THR A 553 13.46 -6.72 17.37
N SER A 554 13.67 -5.41 17.30
CA SER A 554 12.77 -4.42 16.71
C SER A 554 12.83 -4.40 15.18
N TRP A 555 13.65 -5.24 14.55
CA TRP A 555 13.74 -5.37 13.09
C TRP A 555 13.07 -6.66 12.62
N ARG A 556 12.18 -6.54 11.63
CA ARG A 556 11.50 -7.69 11.02
C ARG A 556 12.27 -8.17 9.78
N PRO A 557 12.69 -9.45 9.73
CA PRO A 557 13.24 -10.01 8.50
C PRO A 557 12.14 -10.27 7.48
N VAL A 558 12.40 -9.92 6.21
CA VAL A 558 11.55 -10.27 5.07
C VAL A 558 12.41 -10.93 4.01
N SER A 559 12.03 -12.15 3.60
CA SER A 559 12.73 -12.90 2.55
C SER A 559 12.31 -12.43 1.18
N ILE A 560 13.25 -11.87 0.41
CA ILE A 560 13.07 -11.56 -0.99
C ILE A 560 13.55 -12.77 -1.81
N LEU A 561 12.59 -13.51 -2.36
CA LEU A 561 12.79 -14.75 -3.12
C LEU A 561 12.75 -14.49 -4.63
N CYS A 562 13.45 -15.33 -5.40
CA CYS A 562 13.39 -15.31 -6.87
C CYS A 562 11.97 -15.59 -7.39
N SER A 563 11.65 -15.06 -8.57
CA SER A 563 10.28 -15.10 -9.10
C SER A 563 9.89 -16.50 -9.57
N ASP A 564 10.84 -17.30 -10.05
CA ASP A 564 10.68 -18.71 -10.40
C ASP A 564 10.41 -19.60 -9.17
N TYR A 565 11.11 -19.39 -8.06
CA TYR A 565 10.74 -20.00 -6.76
C TYR A 565 9.31 -19.62 -6.37
N LYS A 566 8.96 -18.33 -6.47
CA LYS A 566 7.63 -17.85 -6.08
C LYS A 566 6.55 -18.48 -6.94
N LEU A 567 6.80 -18.69 -8.23
CA LEU A 567 5.89 -19.37 -9.13
C LEU A 567 5.61 -20.80 -8.68
N LEU A 568 6.64 -21.60 -8.44
CA LEU A 568 6.48 -22.97 -7.91
C LEU A 568 5.71 -22.96 -6.57
N SER A 569 6.09 -22.07 -5.65
CA SER A 569 5.41 -21.97 -4.36
C SER A 569 3.93 -21.58 -4.49
N LYS A 570 3.57 -20.77 -5.49
CA LYS A 570 2.20 -20.35 -5.75
C LYS A 570 1.37 -21.49 -6.33
N VAL A 571 1.93 -22.29 -7.23
CA VAL A 571 1.30 -23.51 -7.75
C VAL A 571 0.97 -24.48 -6.61
N LEU A 572 1.95 -24.77 -5.76
CA LEU A 572 1.75 -25.66 -4.61
C LEU A 572 0.76 -25.07 -3.58
N ALA A 573 0.76 -23.75 -3.37
CA ALA A 573 -0.23 -23.09 -2.51
C ALA A 573 -1.66 -23.21 -3.07
N ASN A 574 -1.83 -23.07 -4.38
CA ASN A 574 -3.12 -23.24 -5.05
C ASN A 574 -3.64 -24.69 -4.98
N ARG A 575 -2.73 -25.68 -4.93
CA ARG A 575 -3.09 -27.08 -4.65
C ARG A 575 -3.52 -27.26 -3.19
N LEU A 576 -2.70 -26.80 -2.25
CA LEU A 576 -2.96 -26.92 -0.81
C LEU A 576 -4.25 -26.23 -0.36
N SER A 577 -4.57 -25.07 -0.94
CA SER A 577 -5.77 -24.31 -0.58
C SER A 577 -7.07 -25.07 -0.80
N LYS A 578 -7.09 -26.06 -1.70
CA LYS A 578 -8.28 -26.86 -2.04
C LYS A 578 -8.61 -27.92 -0.99
N VAL A 579 -7.66 -28.25 -0.11
CA VAL A 579 -7.82 -29.34 0.87
C VAL A 579 -7.69 -28.86 2.31
N LEU A 580 -7.20 -27.63 2.52
CA LEU A 580 -6.86 -27.12 3.84
C LEU A 580 -8.06 -27.12 4.81
N GLU A 581 -9.28 -26.90 4.31
CA GLU A 581 -10.49 -26.92 5.14
C GLU A 581 -10.86 -28.30 5.69
N GLN A 582 -10.36 -29.39 5.11
CA GLN A 582 -10.63 -30.76 5.55
C GLN A 582 -9.89 -31.10 6.85
N VAL A 583 -8.73 -30.47 7.08
CA VAL A 583 -7.83 -30.81 8.20
C VAL A 583 -7.71 -29.69 9.23
N ILE A 584 -8.02 -28.45 8.87
CA ILE A 584 -7.98 -27.29 9.79
C ILE A 584 -9.36 -27.02 10.36
N HIS A 585 -9.49 -27.04 11.68
CA HIS A 585 -10.75 -26.83 12.36
C HIS A 585 -11.31 -25.39 12.18
N PRO A 586 -12.65 -25.17 12.20
CA PRO A 586 -13.26 -23.86 11.89
C PRO A 586 -12.91 -22.68 12.82
N ASP A 587 -12.35 -22.92 14.00
CA ASP A 587 -11.91 -21.89 14.95
C ASP A 587 -10.59 -21.20 14.57
N GLN A 588 -9.80 -21.85 13.71
CA GLN A 588 -8.62 -21.28 13.06
C GLN A 588 -9.00 -20.70 11.70
N THR A 589 -8.90 -19.37 11.55
CA THR A 589 -9.35 -18.69 10.32
C THR A 589 -8.24 -18.12 9.47
N TYR A 590 -6.98 -18.19 9.91
CA TYR A 590 -5.85 -17.65 9.15
C TYR A 590 -5.52 -18.51 7.93
N CYS A 591 -5.31 -17.88 6.77
CA CYS A 591 -4.90 -18.53 5.52
C CYS A 591 -5.80 -19.66 4.98
N VAL A 592 -6.99 -19.87 5.54
CA VAL A 592 -7.98 -20.82 5.02
C VAL A 592 -8.99 -20.08 4.12
N PRO A 593 -9.18 -20.50 2.86
CA PRO A 593 -10.16 -19.86 1.96
C PRO A 593 -11.56 -19.76 2.57
N GLY A 594 -12.25 -18.64 2.31
CA GLY A 594 -13.59 -18.39 2.83
C GLY A 594 -13.68 -17.98 4.30
N ARG A 595 -12.61 -18.15 5.10
CA ARG A 595 -12.57 -17.73 6.50
C ARG A 595 -12.07 -16.29 6.63
N LEU A 596 -12.65 -15.52 7.54
CA LEU A 596 -12.38 -14.08 7.70
C LEU A 596 -11.92 -13.76 9.12
N ILE A 597 -10.94 -12.86 9.24
CA ILE A 597 -10.45 -12.33 10.54
C ILE A 597 -11.58 -11.78 11.42
N TYR A 598 -12.63 -11.21 10.80
CA TYR A 598 -13.78 -10.65 11.49
C TYR A 598 -14.58 -11.70 12.28
N ASN A 599 -14.49 -12.98 11.91
CA ASN A 599 -15.19 -14.07 12.60
C ASN A 599 -14.62 -14.26 14.01
N ASN A 600 -13.29 -14.29 14.18
CA ASN A 600 -12.66 -14.39 15.50
C ASN A 600 -12.94 -13.15 16.36
N ILE A 601 -12.86 -11.95 15.76
CA ILE A 601 -13.15 -10.70 16.48
C ILE A 601 -14.62 -10.70 16.96
N SER A 602 -15.56 -11.14 16.13
CA SER A 602 -16.97 -11.26 16.51
C SER A 602 -17.15 -12.25 17.64
N PHE A 603 -16.55 -13.44 17.55
CA PHE A 603 -16.59 -14.45 18.60
C PHE A 603 -16.17 -13.90 19.96
N ILE A 604 -14.99 -13.27 20.05
CA ILE A 604 -14.49 -12.70 21.32
C ILE A 604 -15.39 -11.56 21.81
N ARG A 605 -15.78 -10.63 20.94
CA ARG A 605 -16.70 -9.51 21.29
C ARG A 605 -18.02 -10.02 21.86
N ASP A 606 -18.58 -11.06 21.25
CA ASP A 606 -19.88 -11.59 21.59
C ASP A 606 -19.81 -12.42 22.90
N ILE A 607 -18.68 -13.09 23.17
CA ILE A 607 -18.39 -13.69 24.48
C ILE A 607 -18.36 -12.64 25.60
N PHE A 608 -17.71 -11.49 25.39
CA PHE A 608 -17.75 -10.38 26.36
C PHE A 608 -19.18 -9.94 26.68
N SER A 609 -20.08 -10.00 25.70
CA SER A 609 -21.48 -9.63 25.87
C SER A 609 -22.27 -10.73 26.60
N LEU A 610 -22.12 -11.99 26.19
CA LEU A 610 -22.79 -13.13 26.84
C LEU A 610 -22.37 -13.29 28.30
N SER A 611 -21.08 -13.12 28.61
CA SER A 611 -20.59 -13.19 29.98
C SER A 611 -21.33 -12.23 30.91
N LYS A 612 -21.56 -10.98 30.45
CA LYS A 612 -22.30 -9.98 31.23
C LYS A 612 -23.78 -10.33 31.37
N THR A 613 -24.40 -10.84 30.31
CA THR A 613 -25.83 -11.18 30.30
C THR A 613 -26.16 -12.39 31.17
N PHE A 614 -25.32 -13.44 31.12
CA PHE A 614 -25.56 -14.71 31.82
C PHE A 614 -24.69 -14.90 33.06
N ASN A 615 -23.90 -13.89 33.45
CA ASN A 615 -22.95 -13.94 34.57
C ASN A 615 -22.03 -15.18 34.52
N LEU A 616 -21.46 -15.46 33.35
CA LEU A 616 -20.62 -16.64 33.11
C LEU A 616 -19.24 -16.46 33.77
N GLU A 617 -18.79 -17.48 34.49
CA GLU A 617 -17.48 -17.56 35.14
C GLU A 617 -16.50 -18.35 34.27
N PHE A 618 -15.52 -17.67 33.67
CA PHE A 618 -14.43 -18.27 32.88
C PHE A 618 -13.29 -17.27 32.69
N GLY A 619 -12.14 -17.72 32.19
CA GLY A 619 -10.99 -16.92 31.84
C GLY A 619 -10.72 -16.98 30.33
N LEU A 620 -10.20 -15.90 29.77
CA LEU A 620 -9.72 -15.83 28.39
C LEU A 620 -8.22 -15.51 28.40
N ILE A 621 -7.40 -16.42 27.92
CA ILE A 621 -5.94 -16.24 27.84
C ILE A 621 -5.55 -16.10 26.37
N SER A 622 -5.09 -14.91 25.99
CA SER A 622 -4.51 -14.64 24.67
C SER A 622 -3.01 -14.83 24.72
N ILE A 623 -2.53 -15.81 23.95
CA ILE A 623 -1.14 -16.24 23.89
C ILE A 623 -0.37 -15.44 22.85
N ASP A 624 0.80 -14.90 23.23
CA ASP A 624 1.78 -14.31 22.31
C ASP A 624 2.92 -15.32 22.09
N GLN A 625 3.18 -15.73 20.84
CA GLN A 625 4.28 -16.65 20.51
C GLN A 625 5.54 -15.90 20.08
N GLU A 626 6.70 -16.36 20.55
CA GLU A 626 7.98 -15.77 20.20
C GLU A 626 8.38 -16.11 18.77
N LYS A 627 8.31 -15.13 17.86
CA LYS A 627 8.80 -15.27 16.47
C LYS A 627 8.24 -16.53 15.79
N ALA A 628 6.93 -16.77 15.93
CA ALA A 628 6.26 -18.03 15.58
C ALA A 628 6.65 -18.61 14.21
N PHE A 629 6.63 -17.79 13.16
CA PHE A 629 7.01 -18.20 11.80
C PHE A 629 8.48 -18.61 11.68
N ASP A 630 9.39 -17.96 12.42
CA ASP A 630 10.83 -18.18 12.33
C ASP A 630 11.28 -19.42 13.12
N ARG A 631 10.44 -19.95 14.02
CA ARG A 631 10.78 -21.08 14.91
C ARG A 631 10.25 -22.44 14.47
N VAL A 632 9.41 -22.52 13.43
CA VAL A 632 8.83 -23.79 12.94
C VAL A 632 9.93 -24.76 12.50
N GLU A 633 10.12 -25.86 13.21
CA GLU A 633 11.10 -26.89 12.84
C GLU A 633 10.64 -27.66 11.60
N HIS A 634 11.54 -27.85 10.62
CA HIS A 634 11.19 -28.48 9.35
C HIS A 634 10.88 -29.97 9.52
N SER A 635 11.66 -30.70 10.34
CA SER A 635 11.43 -32.12 10.64
C SER A 635 10.04 -32.36 11.24
N TYR A 636 9.64 -31.53 12.21
CA TYR A 636 8.31 -31.53 12.79
C TYR A 636 7.23 -31.26 11.73
N LEU A 637 7.41 -30.22 10.90
CA LEU A 637 6.46 -29.88 9.84
C LEU A 637 6.21 -31.06 8.88
N TRP A 638 7.24 -31.80 8.48
CA TRP A 638 7.09 -32.96 7.59
C TRP A 638 6.29 -34.08 8.25
N SER A 639 6.56 -34.35 9.52
CA SER A 639 5.87 -35.39 10.30
C SER A 639 4.39 -35.05 10.49
N VAL A 640 4.08 -33.78 10.76
CA VAL A 640 2.70 -33.27 10.83
C VAL A 640 1.96 -33.46 9.51
N LEU A 641 2.58 -33.12 8.38
CA LEU A 641 1.96 -33.32 7.07
C LEU A 641 1.71 -34.81 6.78
N SER A 642 2.65 -35.68 7.13
CA SER A 642 2.44 -37.13 7.04
C SER A 642 1.29 -37.61 7.93
N ALA A 643 1.20 -37.10 9.15
CA ALA A 643 0.16 -37.47 10.11
C ALA A 643 -1.26 -36.98 9.72
N PHE A 644 -1.37 -35.86 9.00
CA PHE A 644 -2.63 -35.43 8.34
C PHE A 644 -2.96 -36.23 7.06
N GLY A 645 -2.11 -37.20 6.69
CA GLY A 645 -2.34 -38.08 5.55
C GLY A 645 -2.01 -37.45 4.20
N PHE A 646 -1.24 -36.36 4.13
CA PHE A 646 -0.85 -35.78 2.84
C PHE A 646 -0.01 -36.77 2.01
N ASN A 647 -0.26 -36.80 0.71
CA ASN A 647 0.45 -37.67 -0.23
C ASN A 647 1.97 -37.43 -0.15
N SER A 648 2.76 -38.50 -0.07
CA SER A 648 4.21 -38.44 0.08
C SER A 648 4.88 -37.61 -1.02
N SER A 649 4.47 -37.78 -2.27
CA SER A 649 4.99 -36.99 -3.40
C SER A 649 4.74 -35.49 -3.22
N PHE A 650 3.59 -35.10 -2.65
CA PHE A 650 3.32 -33.70 -2.33
C PHE A 650 4.19 -33.16 -1.19
N ILE A 651 4.40 -33.97 -0.15
CA ILE A 651 5.33 -33.64 0.94
C ILE A 651 6.75 -33.47 0.40
N ASP A 652 7.20 -34.35 -0.50
CA ASP A 652 8.52 -34.26 -1.11
C ASP A 652 8.67 -33.00 -1.97
N MET A 653 7.62 -32.62 -2.73
CA MET A 653 7.60 -31.34 -3.44
C MET A 653 7.77 -30.14 -2.51
N LEU A 654 7.15 -30.17 -1.32
CA LEU A 654 7.33 -29.13 -0.31
C LEU A 654 8.74 -29.16 0.30
N ARG A 655 9.29 -30.34 0.61
CA ARG A 655 10.66 -30.50 1.13
C ARG A 655 11.71 -29.91 0.19
N VAL A 656 11.54 -30.05 -1.12
CA VAL A 656 12.45 -29.46 -2.13
C VAL A 656 12.59 -27.93 -1.96
N LEU A 657 11.52 -27.23 -1.55
CA LEU A 657 11.56 -25.77 -1.31
C LEU A 657 12.45 -25.36 -0.12
N TYR A 658 12.67 -26.29 0.82
CA TYR A 658 13.43 -26.09 2.05
C TYR A 658 14.76 -26.85 2.06
N SER A 659 15.08 -27.57 1.00
CA SER A 659 16.30 -28.38 0.91
C SER A 659 17.53 -27.53 0.57
N ASP A 660 18.54 -27.61 1.44
CA ASP A 660 19.83 -26.89 1.33
C ASP A 660 19.68 -25.39 1.02
N VAL A 661 18.87 -24.72 1.83
CA VAL A 661 18.50 -23.32 1.66
C VAL A 661 19.39 -22.36 2.45
N GLU A 662 19.63 -21.19 1.86
CA GLU A 662 20.50 -20.14 2.41
C GLU A 662 19.80 -18.79 2.40
N SER A 663 20.19 -17.92 3.32
CA SER A 663 19.81 -16.52 3.32
C SER A 663 21.02 -15.59 3.39
N MET A 664 20.93 -14.46 2.71
CA MET A 664 21.91 -13.37 2.74
C MET A 664 21.27 -12.14 3.35
N LEU A 665 21.82 -11.65 4.46
CA LEU A 665 21.29 -10.47 5.15
C LEU A 665 21.68 -9.19 4.40
N LYS A 666 20.70 -8.34 4.12
CA LYS A 666 20.92 -7.01 3.54
C LYS A 666 20.95 -5.95 4.65
N VAL A 667 22.11 -5.34 4.87
CA VAL A 667 22.33 -4.29 5.88
C VAL A 667 22.89 -3.05 5.20
N ASN A 668 22.21 -1.91 5.38
CA ASN A 668 22.62 -0.58 4.89
C ASN A 668 23.04 -0.51 3.41
N GLY A 669 22.50 -1.39 2.56
CA GLY A 669 22.78 -1.38 1.12
C GLY A 669 23.61 -2.56 0.64
N ASP A 670 24.27 -3.31 1.54
CA ASP A 670 25.17 -4.42 1.17
C ASP A 670 24.62 -5.79 1.58
N LEU A 671 25.02 -6.83 0.84
CA LEU A 671 24.74 -8.23 1.18
C LEU A 671 25.85 -8.80 2.05
N CYS A 672 25.47 -9.45 3.14
CA CYS A 672 26.36 -10.22 4.00
C CYS A 672 26.57 -11.63 3.45
N THR A 673 27.53 -12.36 4.01
CA THR A 673 27.79 -13.77 3.69
C THR A 673 26.55 -14.65 3.89
N PRO A 674 26.28 -15.62 3.00
CA PRO A 674 25.18 -16.55 3.17
C PRO A 674 25.28 -17.36 4.46
N PHE A 675 24.14 -17.66 5.07
CA PHE A 675 24.03 -18.63 6.18
C PHE A 675 22.85 -19.59 5.94
N LYS A 676 22.96 -20.80 6.47
CA LYS A 676 21.93 -21.85 6.31
C LYS A 676 20.67 -21.53 7.10
N ILE A 677 19.52 -21.90 6.56
CA ILE A 677 18.23 -21.84 7.24
C ILE A 677 17.79 -23.27 7.53
N GLN A 678 17.75 -23.64 8.82
CA GLN A 678 17.44 -25.02 9.26
C GLN A 678 16.04 -25.13 9.87
N ARG A 679 15.42 -23.99 10.19
CA ARG A 679 14.04 -23.89 10.67
C ARG A 679 13.39 -22.59 10.20
N GLY A 680 12.10 -22.49 10.43
CA GLY A 680 11.24 -21.37 10.09
C GLY A 680 10.66 -21.49 8.68
N VAL A 681 9.48 -20.92 8.50
CA VAL A 681 8.81 -20.79 7.20
C VAL A 681 9.16 -19.44 6.55
N ARG A 682 9.37 -19.44 5.23
CA ARG A 682 9.89 -18.27 4.50
C ARG A 682 8.88 -17.10 4.40
N GLN A 683 8.96 -16.12 5.31
CA GLN A 683 8.09 -14.94 5.29
C GLN A 683 8.12 -14.20 3.93
N GLY A 684 6.96 -14.11 3.28
CA GLY A 684 6.81 -13.54 1.93
C GLY A 684 6.54 -14.56 0.81
N CYS A 685 6.54 -15.86 1.14
CA CYS A 685 6.12 -16.96 0.27
C CYS A 685 4.61 -17.23 0.40
N ALA A 686 3.95 -17.62 -0.71
CA ALA A 686 2.51 -17.91 -0.73
C ALA A 686 2.10 -19.10 0.17
N LEU A 687 2.99 -20.09 0.32
CA LEU A 687 2.75 -21.29 1.15
C LEU A 687 2.90 -21.06 2.64
N SER A 688 3.70 -20.09 3.08
CA SER A 688 4.20 -20.06 4.46
C SER A 688 3.10 -19.91 5.50
N GLY A 689 2.03 -19.17 5.19
CA GLY A 689 0.89 -19.05 6.10
C GLY A 689 0.10 -20.36 6.25
N MET A 690 -0.10 -21.10 5.15
CA MET A 690 -0.80 -22.40 5.17
C MET A 690 0.02 -23.47 5.90
N LEU A 691 1.33 -23.52 5.67
CA LEU A 691 2.24 -24.44 6.36
C LEU A 691 2.30 -24.16 7.87
N TYR A 692 2.30 -22.88 8.26
CA TYR A 692 2.27 -22.52 9.67
C TYR A 692 0.99 -22.99 10.36
N VAL A 693 -0.17 -22.82 9.70
CA VAL A 693 -1.46 -23.25 10.24
C VAL A 693 -1.52 -24.77 10.41
N LEU A 694 -0.99 -25.53 9.46
CA LEU A 694 -0.84 -26.98 9.60
C LEU A 694 0.08 -27.34 10.77
N ALA A 695 1.20 -26.64 10.95
CA ALA A 695 2.14 -26.92 12.03
C ALA A 695 1.55 -26.72 13.44
N ILE A 696 0.69 -25.72 13.62
CA ILE A 696 0.09 -25.40 14.94
C ILE A 696 -1.18 -26.21 15.24
N GLU A 697 -1.87 -26.73 14.22
CA GLU A 697 -3.16 -27.42 14.37
C GLU A 697 -3.13 -28.62 15.33
N PRO A 698 -2.09 -29.48 15.39
CA PRO A 698 -2.01 -30.57 16.38
C PRO A 698 -2.12 -30.07 17.84
N LEU A 699 -1.51 -28.93 18.16
CA LEU A 699 -1.66 -28.30 19.48
C LEU A 699 -3.10 -27.85 19.71
N LEU A 700 -3.73 -27.23 18.72
CA LEU A 700 -5.12 -26.76 18.81
C LEU A 700 -6.10 -27.91 18.99
N ILE A 701 -5.86 -29.06 18.35
CA ILE A 701 -6.65 -30.29 18.53
C ILE A 701 -6.54 -30.78 19.97
N LYS A 702 -5.32 -30.88 20.53
CA LYS A 702 -5.13 -31.32 21.92
C LYS A 702 -5.75 -30.36 22.93
N LEU A 703 -5.62 -29.05 22.73
CA LEU A 703 -6.30 -28.07 23.57
C LEU A 703 -7.82 -28.23 23.54
N ARG A 704 -8.41 -28.58 22.38
CA ARG A 704 -9.85 -28.86 22.28
C ARG A 704 -10.28 -30.13 23.00
N GLN A 705 -9.41 -31.15 23.06
CA GLN A 705 -9.70 -32.43 23.70
C GLN A 705 -9.56 -32.37 25.23
N GLU A 706 -8.54 -31.66 25.74
CA GLU A 706 -8.17 -31.66 27.16
C GLU A 706 -8.84 -30.54 27.98
N LEU A 707 -9.27 -29.44 27.34
CA LEU A 707 -9.87 -28.30 28.05
C LEU A 707 -11.40 -28.38 28.09
N GLN A 708 -11.98 -27.99 29.22
CA GLN A 708 -13.44 -27.83 29.32
C GLN A 708 -13.91 -26.58 28.58
N GLY A 709 -13.24 -25.45 28.80
CA GLY A 709 -13.56 -24.18 28.15
C GLY A 709 -14.90 -23.58 28.59
N LEU A 710 -15.53 -22.81 27.70
CA LEU A 710 -16.78 -22.09 27.96
C LEU A 710 -17.98 -22.82 27.36
N THR A 711 -18.93 -23.24 28.19
CA THR A 711 -20.24 -23.71 27.74
C THR A 711 -21.25 -22.57 27.71
N VAL A 712 -21.88 -22.33 26.56
CA VAL A 712 -22.92 -21.32 26.43
C VAL A 712 -24.28 -21.92 26.87
N PRO A 713 -24.94 -21.37 27.91
CA PRO A 713 -26.13 -22.01 28.49
C PRO A 713 -27.32 -22.16 27.53
N VAL A 714 -27.44 -21.29 26.53
CA VAL A 714 -28.64 -21.22 25.67
C VAL A 714 -28.70 -22.38 24.67
N ASN A 715 -27.56 -22.84 24.17
CA ASN A 715 -27.49 -23.91 23.17
C ASN A 715 -26.68 -25.13 23.65
N GLY A 716 -26.07 -25.08 24.84
CA GLY A 716 -25.24 -26.15 25.40
C GLY A 716 -23.91 -26.37 24.66
N ILE A 717 -23.55 -25.50 23.72
CA ILE A 717 -22.32 -25.64 22.93
C ILE A 717 -21.14 -25.16 23.75
N SER A 718 -20.08 -25.97 23.79
CA SER A 718 -18.83 -25.65 24.48
C SER A 718 -17.75 -25.18 23.51
N PHE A 719 -16.96 -24.20 23.95
CA PHE A 719 -15.88 -23.60 23.17
C PHE A 719 -14.59 -23.55 23.99
N GLN A 720 -13.50 -24.07 23.43
CA GLN A 720 -12.20 -24.12 24.12
C GLN A 720 -11.25 -23.03 23.62
N LEU A 721 -11.28 -22.67 22.33
CA LEU A 721 -10.34 -21.70 21.77
C LEU A 721 -10.84 -20.99 20.52
N SER A 722 -10.11 -19.94 20.14
CA SER A 722 -10.21 -19.25 18.85
C SER A 722 -8.81 -18.86 18.39
N ALA A 723 -8.48 -19.09 17.12
CA ALA A 723 -7.12 -18.85 16.62
C ALA A 723 -7.08 -18.05 15.31
N TYR A 724 -6.08 -17.18 15.20
CA TYR A 724 -5.72 -16.49 13.97
C TYR A 724 -4.21 -16.47 13.83
N ALA A 725 -3.65 -17.43 13.08
CA ALA A 725 -2.22 -17.67 13.02
C ALA A 725 -1.65 -17.97 14.43
N ASP A 726 -0.67 -17.18 14.87
CA ASP A 726 -0.02 -17.24 16.17
C ASP A 726 -0.81 -16.59 17.32
N ASP A 727 -1.79 -15.73 17.00
CA ASP A 727 -2.71 -15.15 17.99
C ASP A 727 -3.76 -16.20 18.41
N ILE A 728 -3.48 -16.93 19.50
CA ILE A 728 -4.37 -17.98 20.05
C ILE A 728 -5.07 -17.44 21.29
N SER A 729 -6.40 -17.47 21.30
CA SER A 729 -7.24 -17.12 22.44
C SER A 729 -7.88 -18.37 23.04
N ILE A 730 -7.47 -18.73 24.26
CA ILE A 730 -7.90 -19.94 24.97
C ILE A 730 -8.92 -19.57 26.03
N LEU A 731 -10.01 -20.32 26.12
CA LEU A 731 -11.05 -20.20 27.13
C LEU A 731 -10.78 -21.26 28.21
N VAL A 732 -10.69 -20.82 29.47
CA VAL A 732 -10.41 -21.69 30.62
C VAL A 732 -11.53 -21.57 31.65
N LYS A 733 -11.95 -22.70 32.22
CA LYS A 733 -13.04 -22.74 33.21
C LYS A 733 -12.54 -22.74 34.65
N ASP A 734 -11.45 -23.44 34.91
CA ASP A 734 -10.91 -23.63 36.26
C ASP A 734 -9.38 -23.84 36.24
N GLU A 735 -8.80 -24.07 37.42
CA GLU A 735 -7.37 -24.31 37.62
C GLU A 735 -6.85 -25.53 36.82
N ARG A 736 -7.68 -26.54 36.56
CA ARG A 736 -7.28 -27.74 35.82
C ARG A 736 -7.06 -27.42 34.35
N ASP A 737 -7.91 -26.58 33.76
CA ASP A 737 -7.73 -26.11 32.39
C ASP A 737 -6.39 -25.36 32.24
N ILE A 738 -5.97 -24.58 33.24
CA ILE A 738 -4.68 -23.87 33.19
C ILE A 738 -3.51 -24.85 33.27
N HIS A 739 -3.55 -25.82 34.18
CA HIS A 739 -2.51 -26.84 34.30
C HIS A 739 -2.38 -27.68 33.03
N ALA A 740 -3.51 -28.10 32.45
CA ALA A 740 -3.56 -28.85 31.20
C ALA A 740 -2.98 -28.03 30.04
N MET A 741 -3.39 -26.76 29.92
CA MET A 741 -2.85 -25.82 28.93
C MET A 741 -1.32 -25.68 29.07
N MET A 742 -0.82 -25.41 30.28
CA MET A 742 0.62 -25.25 30.52
C MET A 742 1.42 -26.50 30.18
N LYS A 743 0.90 -27.68 30.53
CA LYS A 743 1.52 -28.96 30.18
C LYS A 743 1.58 -29.13 28.66
N LEU A 744 0.47 -28.91 27.95
CA LEU A 744 0.43 -29.03 26.49
C LEU A 744 1.41 -28.07 25.79
N PHE A 745 1.53 -26.82 26.24
CA PHE A 745 2.53 -25.90 25.68
C PHE A 745 3.96 -26.33 25.97
N LYS A 746 4.23 -26.89 27.16
CA LYS A 746 5.55 -27.43 27.51
C LYS A 746 5.92 -28.62 26.62
N ASP A 747 4.99 -29.56 26.44
CA ASP A 747 5.20 -30.75 25.62
C ASP A 747 5.35 -30.36 24.14
N PHE A 748 4.48 -29.47 23.64
CA PHE A 748 4.55 -28.96 22.27
C PHE A 748 5.84 -28.20 21.97
N ARG A 749 6.39 -27.47 22.95
CA ARG A 749 7.67 -26.77 22.81
C ARG A 749 8.82 -27.74 22.55
N VAL A 750 8.81 -28.93 23.16
CA VAL A 750 9.84 -29.96 22.95
C VAL A 750 9.80 -30.48 21.51
N LEU A 751 8.61 -30.56 20.90
CA LEU A 751 8.41 -31.13 19.57
C LEU A 751 8.58 -30.12 18.42
N SER A 752 8.16 -28.87 18.63
CA SER A 752 8.05 -27.86 17.56
C SER A 752 9.02 -26.70 17.69
N SER A 753 9.78 -26.62 18.79
CA SER A 753 10.56 -25.46 19.23
C SER A 753 9.73 -24.20 19.49
N SER A 754 8.39 -24.25 19.46
CA SER A 754 7.55 -23.09 19.76
C SER A 754 7.75 -22.61 21.19
N LYS A 755 7.76 -21.28 21.39
CA LYS A 755 7.93 -20.64 22.70
C LYS A 755 6.84 -19.61 22.90
N VAL A 756 6.21 -19.64 24.07
CA VAL A 756 5.23 -18.65 24.51
C VAL A 756 5.96 -17.50 25.21
N ASN A 757 5.54 -16.27 24.92
CA ASN A 757 5.95 -15.07 25.65
C ASN A 757 4.88 -14.72 26.69
N TRP A 758 5.00 -15.27 27.91
CA TRP A 758 4.01 -15.05 28.96
C TRP A 758 3.89 -13.58 29.37
N CYS A 759 4.99 -12.82 29.38
CA CYS A 759 4.98 -11.39 29.71
C CYS A 759 4.21 -10.51 28.71
N LYS A 760 4.10 -10.94 27.45
CA LYS A 760 3.31 -10.24 26.42
C LYS A 760 1.92 -10.82 26.22
N SER A 761 1.70 -12.03 26.73
CA SER A 761 0.39 -12.66 26.75
C SER A 761 -0.55 -11.87 27.67
N VAL A 762 -1.86 -12.00 27.45
CA VAL A 762 -2.87 -11.22 28.20
C VAL A 762 -3.98 -12.15 28.66
N ALA A 763 -4.32 -12.08 29.95
CA ALA A 763 -5.37 -12.89 30.57
C ALA A 763 -6.54 -12.00 31.03
N VAL A 764 -7.75 -12.28 30.56
CA VAL A 764 -8.98 -11.57 30.94
C VAL A 764 -9.87 -12.48 31.77
N LEU A 765 -10.30 -12.00 32.94
CA LEU A 765 -11.15 -12.74 33.87
C LEU A 765 -12.61 -12.29 33.78
N PHE A 766 -13.52 -13.24 33.60
CA PHE A 766 -14.96 -13.01 33.46
C PHE A 766 -15.74 -13.61 34.63
N GLY A 767 -16.80 -12.93 35.09
CA GLY A 767 -17.60 -13.38 36.23
C GLY A 767 -16.96 -13.06 37.58
N LYS A 768 -17.62 -13.47 38.68
CA LYS A 768 -17.19 -13.12 40.04
C LYS A 768 -16.17 -14.10 40.64
N TRP A 769 -16.12 -15.34 40.14
CA TRP A 769 -15.18 -16.39 40.59
C TRP A 769 -15.26 -16.61 42.10
N SER A 770 -16.41 -17.11 42.53
CA SER A 770 -16.71 -17.36 43.95
C SER A 770 -15.71 -18.29 44.66
N GLY A 771 -15.06 -19.20 43.92
CA GLY A 771 -14.04 -20.13 44.41
C GLY A 771 -12.59 -19.61 44.41
N GLY A 772 -12.35 -18.34 44.07
CA GLY A 772 -11.01 -17.77 43.91
C GLY A 772 -10.54 -17.74 42.46
N GLU A 773 -9.61 -16.82 42.15
CA GLU A 773 -9.06 -16.66 40.80
C GLU A 773 -7.99 -17.74 40.55
N PRO A 774 -7.98 -18.40 39.37
CA PRO A 774 -6.97 -19.39 39.06
C PRO A 774 -5.56 -18.81 38.99
N SER A 775 -4.55 -19.63 39.30
CA SER A 775 -3.15 -19.24 39.23
C SER A 775 -2.66 -19.17 37.78
N LEU A 776 -1.88 -18.14 37.43
CA LEU A 776 -1.39 -17.91 36.07
C LEU A 776 0.14 -18.07 35.99
N PRO A 777 0.68 -18.50 34.83
CA PRO A 777 2.12 -18.69 34.65
C PRO A 777 2.92 -17.37 34.54
N ASP A 778 4.19 -17.41 34.97
CA ASP A 778 5.29 -16.51 34.60
C ASP A 778 4.93 -15.00 34.47
N GLY A 779 4.43 -14.40 35.55
CA GLY A 779 4.17 -12.96 35.61
C GLY A 779 2.94 -12.48 34.84
N LEU A 780 2.15 -13.39 34.29
CA LEU A 780 0.85 -13.10 33.69
C LEU A 780 -0.19 -12.80 34.78
N SER A 781 -0.92 -11.70 34.65
CA SER A 781 -1.93 -11.27 35.63
C SER A 781 -3.30 -11.14 35.00
N TRP A 782 -4.34 -11.49 35.74
CA TRP A 782 -5.73 -11.26 35.33
C TRP A 782 -6.05 -9.77 35.21
N THR A 783 -6.74 -9.41 34.12
CA THR A 783 -7.42 -8.11 33.99
C THR A 783 -8.93 -8.32 33.83
N ARG A 784 -9.74 -7.40 34.35
CA ARG A 784 -11.21 -7.42 34.21
C ARG A 784 -11.73 -6.40 33.19
N LYS A 785 -10.85 -5.55 32.65
CA LYS A 785 -11.25 -4.39 31.84
C LYS A 785 -11.46 -4.73 30.35
N GLY A 786 -10.55 -5.51 29.76
CA GLY A 786 -10.58 -5.84 28.33
C GLY A 786 -9.24 -6.26 27.75
N ILE A 787 -9.22 -6.54 26.45
CA ILE A 787 -8.06 -6.97 25.67
C ILE A 787 -8.01 -6.29 24.30
N LYS A 788 -6.81 -6.11 23.75
CA LYS A 788 -6.60 -5.72 22.36
C LYS A 788 -6.36 -6.97 21.52
N TYR A 789 -7.34 -7.36 20.72
CA TYR A 789 -7.29 -8.57 19.90
C TYR A 789 -7.36 -8.22 18.41
N LEU A 790 -6.41 -8.72 17.62
CA LEU A 790 -6.32 -8.51 16.17
C LEU A 790 -6.41 -7.03 15.73
N GLY A 791 -5.92 -6.12 16.58
CA GLY A 791 -5.93 -4.68 16.32
C GLY A 791 -7.21 -3.93 16.74
N VAL A 792 -8.14 -4.59 17.43
CA VAL A 792 -9.37 -4.01 18.00
C VAL A 792 -9.36 -4.16 19.52
N TYR A 793 -9.69 -3.12 20.26
CA TYR A 793 -9.88 -3.15 21.71
C TYR A 793 -11.29 -3.64 22.03
N LEU A 794 -11.40 -4.69 22.85
CA LEU A 794 -12.65 -5.32 23.28
C LEU A 794 -12.70 -5.31 24.81
N GLY A 795 -13.86 -5.08 25.41
CA GLY A 795 -13.96 -4.99 26.88
C GLY A 795 -15.15 -4.19 27.39
N ASP A 796 -14.92 -3.47 28.48
CA ASP A 796 -15.79 -2.42 28.97
C ASP A 796 -15.87 -1.23 27.99
N GLU A 797 -16.71 -0.25 28.33
CA GLU A 797 -16.91 0.94 27.49
C GLU A 797 -15.62 1.75 27.31
N THR A 798 -14.74 1.80 28.33
CA THR A 798 -13.46 2.52 28.25
C THR A 798 -12.51 1.86 27.25
N TRP A 799 -12.47 0.53 27.22
CA TRP A 799 -11.69 -0.23 26.23
C TRP A 799 -12.26 -0.07 24.83
N LEU A 800 -13.58 -0.11 24.67
CA LEU A 800 -14.20 0.09 23.36
C LEU A 800 -13.90 1.49 22.79
N GLN A 801 -13.83 2.53 23.62
CA GLN A 801 -13.49 3.91 23.20
C GLN A 801 -12.08 4.03 22.61
N LYS A 802 -11.09 3.28 23.14
CA LYS A 802 -9.70 3.26 22.63
C LYS A 802 -9.56 2.92 21.16
N ASN A 803 -10.55 2.24 20.57
CA ASN A 803 -10.57 1.96 19.12
C ASN A 803 -10.54 3.23 18.27
N PHE A 804 -11.18 4.29 18.75
CA PHE A 804 -11.41 5.52 17.99
C PHE A 804 -10.65 6.73 18.55
N GLU A 805 -9.90 6.56 19.63
CA GLU A 805 -8.96 7.56 20.14
C GLU A 805 -7.92 7.96 19.08
N GLY A 806 -7.77 9.27 18.91
CA GLY A 806 -6.85 9.84 17.93
C GLY A 806 -7.25 9.61 16.46
N ALA A 807 -8.47 9.10 16.18
CA ALA A 807 -8.87 8.77 14.81
C ALA A 807 -8.98 10.00 13.90
N VAL A 808 -9.49 11.11 14.44
CA VAL A 808 -9.62 12.39 13.72
C VAL A 808 -8.24 12.93 13.37
N GLU A 809 -7.32 12.93 14.33
CA GLU A 809 -5.94 13.41 14.21
C GLU A 809 -5.16 12.57 13.20
N LYS A 810 -5.34 11.24 13.23
CA LYS A 810 -4.73 10.33 12.24
C LYS A 810 -5.23 10.61 10.83
N VAL A 811 -6.54 10.84 10.64
CA VAL A 811 -7.11 11.20 9.33
C VAL A 811 -6.58 12.55 8.87
N LYS A 812 -6.62 13.58 9.73
CA LYS A 812 -6.05 14.91 9.43
C LYS A 812 -4.57 14.83 9.08
N GLY A 813 -3.77 14.09 9.85
CA GLY A 813 -2.35 13.88 9.61
C GLY A 813 -2.07 13.21 8.28
N ARG A 814 -2.85 12.20 7.90
CA ARG A 814 -2.76 11.56 6.56
C ARG A 814 -3.10 12.53 5.45
N LEU A 815 -4.17 13.32 5.57
CA LEU A 815 -4.55 14.30 4.55
C LEU A 815 -3.57 15.48 4.45
N ASN A 816 -3.03 15.95 5.59
CA ASN A 816 -2.07 17.04 5.66
C ASN A 816 -0.79 16.73 4.87
N LYS A 817 -0.34 15.46 4.84
CA LYS A 817 0.79 15.03 4.02
C LYS A 817 0.59 15.26 2.52
N TRP A 818 -0.64 15.42 2.06
CA TRP A 818 -0.97 15.62 0.64
C TRP A 818 -1.37 17.06 0.33
N LYS A 819 -1.45 17.93 1.35
CA LYS A 819 -1.81 19.34 1.15
C LYS A 819 -0.85 20.07 0.20
N PHE A 820 0.43 19.70 0.17
CA PHE A 820 1.41 20.28 -0.76
C PHE A 820 1.07 20.02 -2.24
N LEU A 821 0.29 18.98 -2.55
CA LEU A 821 -0.19 18.66 -3.91
C LEU A 821 -1.63 19.10 -4.15
N PHE A 822 -2.30 19.70 -3.16
CA PHE A 822 -3.73 19.97 -3.17
C PHE A 822 -4.20 20.77 -4.39
N ASN A 823 -3.44 21.79 -4.76
CA ASN A 823 -3.69 22.66 -5.91
C ASN A 823 -3.47 21.98 -7.27
N LYS A 824 -2.92 20.76 -7.27
CA LYS A 824 -2.57 19.96 -8.46
C LYS A 824 -3.38 18.66 -8.57
N LEU A 825 -4.23 18.37 -7.59
CA LEU A 825 -5.06 17.16 -7.58
C LEU A 825 -6.40 17.46 -8.25
N SER A 826 -6.77 16.63 -9.24
CA SER A 826 -8.13 16.57 -9.73
C SER A 826 -9.08 16.12 -8.60
N TYR A 827 -10.39 16.35 -8.75
CA TYR A 827 -11.39 15.80 -7.82
C TYR A 827 -11.31 14.27 -7.73
N ARG A 828 -10.96 13.58 -8.81
CA ARG A 828 -10.73 12.14 -8.83
C ARG A 828 -9.51 11.73 -8.01
N GLY A 829 -8.39 12.46 -8.15
CA GLY A 829 -7.19 12.27 -7.32
C GLY A 829 -7.46 12.52 -5.83
N ARG A 830 -8.28 13.53 -5.50
CA ARG A 830 -8.72 13.78 -4.12
C ARG A 830 -9.57 12.63 -3.56
N VAL A 831 -10.53 12.12 -4.33
CA VAL A 831 -11.33 10.95 -3.95
C VAL A 831 -10.44 9.72 -3.75
N LEU A 832 -9.43 9.51 -4.58
CA LEU A 832 -8.48 8.40 -4.41
C LEU A 832 -7.73 8.50 -3.08
N ILE A 833 -7.22 9.68 -2.72
CA ILE A 833 -6.54 9.90 -1.44
C ILE A 833 -7.51 9.66 -0.28
N ILE A 834 -8.71 10.24 -0.35
CA ILE A 834 -9.72 10.09 0.69
C ILE A 834 -10.09 8.61 0.86
N ASN A 835 -10.50 7.93 -0.20
CA ASN A 835 -11.02 6.57 -0.13
C ASN A 835 -9.91 5.55 0.21
N ASN A 836 -8.74 5.64 -0.44
CA ASN A 836 -7.71 4.61 -0.36
C ASN A 836 -6.69 4.84 0.76
N LEU A 837 -6.47 6.08 1.21
CA LEU A 837 -5.49 6.39 2.26
C LEU A 837 -6.14 6.81 3.59
N ALA A 838 -7.10 7.73 3.55
CA ALA A 838 -7.69 8.29 4.77
C ALA A 838 -8.79 7.40 5.35
N ALA A 839 -9.89 7.20 4.61
CA ALA A 839 -11.05 6.44 5.05
C ALA A 839 -10.74 4.94 5.22
N SER A 840 -9.88 4.37 4.36
CA SER A 840 -9.46 2.97 4.45
C SER A 840 -8.84 2.59 5.80
N SER A 841 -8.23 3.55 6.49
CA SER A 841 -7.65 3.34 7.83
C SER A 841 -8.68 3.04 8.92
N LEU A 842 -9.97 3.23 8.64
CA LEU A 842 -11.08 3.02 9.58
C LEU A 842 -11.80 1.69 9.35
N TRP A 843 -11.71 1.08 8.17
CA TRP A 843 -12.51 -0.09 7.77
C TRP A 843 -12.43 -1.26 8.74
N HIS A 844 -11.21 -1.63 9.15
CA HIS A 844 -11.02 -2.75 10.06
C HIS A 844 -11.80 -2.59 11.38
N ARG A 845 -11.75 -1.39 11.98
CA ARG A 845 -12.44 -1.07 13.25
C ARG A 845 -13.94 -0.95 13.07
N LEU A 846 -14.37 -0.23 12.02
CA LEU A 846 -15.80 -0.02 11.73
C LEU A 846 -16.53 -1.32 11.38
N ALA A 847 -15.84 -2.31 10.81
CA ALA A 847 -16.41 -3.62 10.56
C ALA A 847 -16.73 -4.39 11.84
N CYS A 848 -15.97 -4.18 12.92
CA CYS A 848 -16.03 -5.00 14.14
C CYS A 848 -16.82 -4.36 15.28
N VAL A 849 -16.66 -3.04 15.48
CA VAL A 849 -17.22 -2.29 16.61
C VAL A 849 -17.94 -1.03 16.13
N ASP A 850 -18.83 -0.50 16.96
CA ASP A 850 -19.54 0.75 16.65
C ASP A 850 -18.72 1.98 17.04
N PRO A 851 -18.67 3.00 16.17
CA PRO A 851 -18.05 4.27 16.52
C PRO A 851 -18.92 5.06 17.51
N PRO A 852 -18.30 5.93 18.34
CA PRO A 852 -19.03 6.92 19.13
C PRO A 852 -19.95 7.78 18.28
N ALA A 853 -21.04 8.26 18.89
CA ALA A 853 -21.95 9.19 18.26
C ALA A 853 -21.20 10.41 17.72
N GLN A 854 -21.61 10.92 16.56
CA GLN A 854 -21.01 12.07 15.86
C GLN A 854 -19.56 11.90 15.35
N LEU A 855 -18.83 10.83 15.70
CA LEU A 855 -17.45 10.67 15.20
C LEU A 855 -17.41 10.59 13.68
N LEU A 856 -18.29 9.77 13.08
CA LEU A 856 -18.34 9.61 11.64
C LEU A 856 -18.72 10.91 10.93
N SER A 857 -19.63 11.72 11.47
CA SER A 857 -20.00 13.00 10.87
C SER A 857 -18.85 14.02 10.94
N LYS A 858 -18.13 14.08 12.07
CA LYS A 858 -16.92 14.91 12.22
C LYS A 858 -15.85 14.54 11.19
N ILE A 859 -15.55 13.25 11.04
CA ILE A 859 -14.58 12.78 10.04
C ILE A 859 -15.10 13.03 8.63
N GLN A 860 -16.39 12.76 8.36
CA GLN A 860 -17.00 13.00 7.05
C GLN A 860 -16.86 14.47 6.63
N SER A 861 -17.09 15.41 7.55
CA SER A 861 -16.87 16.84 7.28
C SER A 861 -15.45 17.11 6.82
N ILE A 862 -14.45 16.59 7.55
CA ILE A 862 -13.02 16.77 7.19
C ILE A 862 -12.70 16.19 5.81
N LEU A 863 -13.29 15.03 5.46
CA LEU A 863 -13.10 14.42 4.14
C LEU A 863 -13.72 15.28 3.04
N VAL A 864 -14.93 15.80 3.25
CA VAL A 864 -15.62 16.67 2.30
C VAL A 864 -14.91 18.02 2.18
N ASP A 865 -14.43 18.59 3.29
CA ASP A 865 -13.66 19.84 3.30
C ASP A 865 -12.35 19.68 2.52
N PHE A 866 -11.66 18.54 2.66
CA PHE A 866 -10.49 18.22 1.83
C PHE A 866 -10.89 17.99 0.35
N PHE A 867 -12.06 17.42 0.06
CA PHE A 867 -12.50 17.30 -1.33
C PHE A 867 -12.72 18.69 -1.96
N TRP A 868 -13.34 19.61 -1.23
CA TRP A 868 -13.81 20.90 -1.74
C TRP A 868 -12.92 22.11 -1.53
N ASP A 869 -11.91 22.03 -0.66
CA ASP A 869 -11.18 23.22 -0.18
C ASP A 869 -12.09 24.21 0.56
N SER A 870 -12.98 23.69 1.40
CA SER A 870 -13.97 24.47 2.17
C SER A 870 -15.05 25.21 1.36
N LEU A 871 -15.18 24.96 0.05
CA LEU A 871 -16.24 25.53 -0.80
C LEU A 871 -17.18 24.43 -1.33
N HIS A 872 -18.35 24.28 -0.72
CA HIS A 872 -19.28 23.17 -0.98
C HIS A 872 -20.30 23.54 -2.08
N TRP A 873 -20.10 23.03 -3.30
CA TRP A 873 -20.90 23.45 -4.48
C TRP A 873 -21.99 22.48 -4.89
N VAL A 874 -21.84 21.19 -4.59
CA VAL A 874 -22.82 20.14 -4.86
C VAL A 874 -23.26 19.54 -3.52
N PRO A 875 -24.54 19.19 -3.34
CA PRO A 875 -24.99 18.45 -2.18
C PRO A 875 -24.12 17.21 -1.95
N GLN A 876 -23.70 17.02 -0.70
CA GLN A 876 -22.77 15.95 -0.34
C GLN A 876 -23.32 14.56 -0.72
N SER A 877 -24.64 14.39 -0.66
CA SER A 877 -25.36 13.17 -1.06
C SER A 877 -25.05 12.72 -2.49
N VAL A 878 -24.89 13.65 -3.44
CA VAL A 878 -24.57 13.37 -4.84
C VAL A 878 -23.09 12.95 -4.99
N LEU A 879 -22.18 13.53 -4.20
CA LEU A 879 -20.76 13.16 -4.23
C LEU A 879 -20.55 11.68 -3.88
N TYR A 880 -21.41 11.15 -3.01
CA TYR A 880 -21.35 9.78 -2.53
C TYR A 880 -21.84 8.75 -3.54
N LEU A 881 -22.60 9.17 -4.55
CA LEU A 881 -23.09 8.30 -5.60
C LEU A 881 -21.94 7.77 -6.46
N PRO A 882 -22.09 6.57 -7.06
CA PRO A 882 -21.14 6.02 -8.02
C PRO A 882 -20.97 6.92 -9.24
N LYS A 883 -19.84 6.80 -9.94
CA LYS A 883 -19.54 7.60 -11.12
C LYS A 883 -20.51 7.32 -12.27
N GLU A 884 -20.97 6.08 -12.36
CA GLU A 884 -21.91 5.60 -13.36
C GLU A 884 -23.33 6.17 -13.14
N GLU A 885 -23.57 6.74 -11.96
CA GLU A 885 -24.84 7.36 -11.55
C GLU A 885 -24.67 8.88 -11.35
N GLY A 886 -23.66 9.50 -11.97
CA GLY A 886 -23.46 10.95 -11.92
C GLY A 886 -22.84 11.48 -10.61
N GLY A 887 -22.31 10.62 -9.74
CA GLY A 887 -21.57 11.02 -8.53
C GLY A 887 -20.05 11.03 -8.69
N GLN A 888 -19.32 11.31 -7.61
CA GLN A 888 -17.84 11.30 -7.59
C GLN A 888 -17.25 10.02 -7.00
N GLY A 889 -18.08 9.13 -6.46
CA GLY A 889 -17.65 7.95 -5.72
C GLY A 889 -16.92 8.28 -4.41
N LEU A 890 -17.15 9.46 -3.84
CA LEU A 890 -16.61 9.83 -2.53
C LEU A 890 -17.22 8.92 -1.46
N VAL A 891 -16.41 8.35 -0.58
CA VAL A 891 -16.95 7.42 0.41
C VAL A 891 -17.81 8.15 1.46
N HIS A 892 -19.00 7.60 1.73
CA HIS A 892 -19.86 7.98 2.83
C HIS A 892 -19.67 7.00 3.99
N LEU A 893 -19.09 7.48 5.10
CA LEU A 893 -18.64 6.62 6.21
C LEU A 893 -19.79 5.88 6.89
N GLN A 894 -20.97 6.51 7.05
CA GLN A 894 -22.14 5.88 7.64
C GLN A 894 -22.68 4.75 6.76
N SER A 895 -22.84 4.99 5.46
CA SER A 895 -23.28 3.96 4.51
C SER A 895 -22.28 2.81 4.41
N ARG A 896 -20.98 3.10 4.52
CA ARG A 896 -19.94 2.05 4.53
C ARG A 896 -19.99 1.20 5.80
N THR A 897 -20.23 1.83 6.95
CA THR A 897 -20.42 1.12 8.23
C THR A 897 -21.66 0.23 8.19
N ALA A 898 -22.78 0.75 7.66
CA ALA A 898 -23.99 -0.02 7.45
C ALA A 898 -23.79 -1.21 6.50
N ALA A 899 -23.06 -1.02 5.39
CA ALA A 899 -22.71 -2.12 4.50
C ALA A 899 -21.92 -3.23 5.20
N PHE A 900 -21.00 -2.91 6.12
CA PHE A 900 -20.32 -3.94 6.92
C PHE A 900 -21.28 -4.71 7.84
N ARG A 901 -22.30 -4.07 8.41
CA ARG A 901 -23.33 -4.73 9.21
C ARG A 901 -24.18 -5.67 8.34
N LEU A 902 -24.58 -5.24 7.14
CA LEU A 902 -25.31 -6.10 6.20
C LEU A 902 -24.46 -7.30 5.74
N GLN A 903 -23.16 -7.10 5.50
CA GLN A 903 -22.24 -8.21 5.21
C GLN A 903 -22.11 -9.17 6.40
N PHE A 904 -22.17 -8.67 7.63
CA PHE A 904 -22.21 -9.52 8.82
C PHE A 904 -23.51 -10.35 8.85
N VAL A 905 -24.67 -9.74 8.58
CA VAL A 905 -25.96 -10.44 8.47
C VAL A 905 -25.91 -11.51 7.38
N GLN A 906 -25.42 -11.16 6.20
CA GLN A 906 -25.28 -12.11 5.10
C GLN A 906 -24.48 -13.34 5.54
N ARG A 907 -23.31 -13.15 6.17
CA ARG A 907 -22.49 -14.26 6.67
C ARG A 907 -23.20 -15.07 7.75
N LEU A 908 -23.94 -14.41 8.65
CA LEU A 908 -24.71 -15.07 9.71
C LEU A 908 -25.79 -15.99 9.12
N LEU A 909 -26.48 -15.54 8.06
CA LEU A 909 -27.58 -16.25 7.42
C LEU A 909 -27.13 -17.33 6.42
N SER A 910 -26.14 -17.04 5.56
CA SER A 910 -25.75 -17.95 4.44
C SER A 910 -24.48 -18.77 4.66
N GLY A 911 -23.62 -18.42 5.62
CA GLY A 911 -22.36 -19.18 5.80
C GLY A 911 -22.56 -20.60 6.37
N PRO A 912 -21.47 -21.36 6.54
CA PRO A 912 -21.50 -22.71 7.14
C PRO A 912 -22.14 -22.72 8.53
N VAL A 913 -22.82 -23.82 8.89
CA VAL A 913 -23.52 -24.00 10.17
C VAL A 913 -22.52 -24.12 11.34
N ASP A 914 -21.38 -24.78 11.11
CA ASP A 914 -20.42 -25.19 12.15
C ASP A 914 -19.48 -24.08 12.67
N SER A 915 -19.83 -22.81 12.45
CA SER A 915 -18.96 -21.69 12.82
C SER A 915 -19.28 -21.17 14.22
N GLY A 916 -18.35 -21.34 15.17
CA GLY A 916 -18.61 -21.03 16.60
C GLY A 916 -19.10 -19.60 16.88
N TRP A 917 -18.64 -18.59 16.15
CA TRP A 917 -19.13 -17.21 16.30
C TRP A 917 -20.62 -17.05 15.97
N LYS A 918 -21.16 -17.88 15.06
CA LYS A 918 -22.58 -17.83 14.73
C LYS A 918 -23.42 -18.38 15.85
N SER A 919 -23.01 -19.48 16.47
CA SER A 919 -23.70 -20.06 17.62
C SER A 919 -23.77 -19.05 18.77
N VAL A 920 -22.66 -18.37 19.06
CA VAL A 920 -22.60 -17.29 20.06
C VAL A 920 -23.51 -16.11 19.65
N ALA A 921 -23.48 -15.69 18.39
CA ALA A 921 -24.34 -14.63 17.88
C ALA A 921 -25.83 -14.99 17.97
N CYS A 922 -26.21 -16.22 17.63
CA CYS A 922 -27.58 -16.72 17.76
C CYS A 922 -28.03 -16.74 19.22
N SER A 923 -27.17 -17.12 20.17
CA SER A 923 -27.47 -17.04 21.60
C SER A 923 -27.71 -15.62 22.08
N ILE A 924 -26.99 -14.63 21.54
CA ILE A 924 -27.29 -13.21 21.80
C ILE A 924 -28.66 -12.82 21.23
N LEU A 925 -28.99 -13.25 20.01
CA LEU A 925 -30.28 -12.93 19.39
C LEU A 925 -31.46 -13.55 20.15
N GLN A 926 -31.28 -14.74 20.73
CA GLN A 926 -32.31 -15.42 21.52
C GLN A 926 -32.68 -14.68 22.82
N THR A 927 -31.88 -13.72 23.28
CA THR A 927 -32.23 -12.90 24.45
C THR A 927 -33.29 -11.83 24.12
N VAL A 928 -33.70 -11.67 22.86
CA VAL A 928 -34.69 -10.67 22.44
C VAL A 928 -36.11 -11.10 22.82
N GLY A 929 -36.78 -10.28 23.64
CA GLY A 929 -38.24 -10.30 23.80
C GLY A 929 -38.86 -11.59 24.35
N GLN A 930 -38.09 -12.43 25.07
CA GLN A 930 -38.52 -13.73 25.64
C GLN A 930 -38.98 -14.78 24.60
N GLY A 931 -38.86 -14.52 23.30
CA GLY A 931 -39.45 -15.35 22.25
C GLY A 931 -38.59 -16.51 21.74
N GLY A 932 -37.36 -16.69 22.26
CA GLY A 932 -36.44 -17.77 21.90
C GLY A 932 -36.01 -17.80 20.42
N MET A 933 -36.25 -16.71 19.68
CA MET A 933 -36.00 -16.59 18.25
C MET A 933 -34.57 -16.14 17.96
N ASP A 934 -33.96 -16.71 16.92
CA ASP A 934 -32.56 -16.49 16.54
C ASP A 934 -32.44 -15.75 15.19
N LYS A 935 -32.14 -16.47 14.11
CA LYS A 935 -32.08 -15.95 12.73
C LYS A 935 -33.47 -15.57 12.21
N THR A 936 -34.54 -16.16 12.77
CA THR A 936 -35.92 -15.85 12.41
C THR A 936 -36.29 -14.38 12.63
N LEU A 937 -35.57 -13.66 13.51
CA LEU A 937 -35.74 -12.21 13.70
C LEU A 937 -35.53 -11.40 12.42
N PHE A 938 -34.76 -11.90 11.44
CA PHE A 938 -34.56 -11.24 10.15
C PHE A 938 -35.73 -11.41 9.17
N LEU A 939 -36.68 -12.31 9.47
CA LEU A 939 -37.94 -12.49 8.73
C LEU A 939 -39.09 -11.65 9.31
N MET A 940 -38.87 -11.02 10.46
CA MET A 940 -39.86 -10.19 11.15
C MET A 940 -39.69 -8.71 10.80
N ASN A 941 -40.74 -7.92 10.99
CA ASN A 941 -40.67 -6.47 10.90
C ASN A 941 -39.81 -5.90 12.04
N PRO A 942 -38.60 -5.37 11.77
CA PRO A 942 -37.70 -4.92 12.82
C PRO A 942 -38.25 -3.71 13.60
N ASN A 943 -39.14 -2.90 13.00
CA ASN A 943 -39.70 -1.72 13.68
C ASN A 943 -40.73 -2.08 14.76
N ALA A 944 -41.27 -3.31 14.72
CA ALA A 944 -42.23 -3.81 15.70
C ALA A 944 -41.56 -4.55 16.88
N LEU A 945 -40.25 -4.81 16.80
CA LEU A 945 -39.50 -5.56 17.79
C LEU A 945 -38.83 -4.64 18.83
N ASN A 946 -38.83 -5.08 20.08
CA ASN A 946 -38.10 -4.41 21.15
C ASN A 946 -36.69 -5.00 21.30
N PHE A 947 -35.67 -4.24 20.90
CA PHE A 947 -34.27 -4.63 20.98
C PHE A 947 -33.56 -4.17 22.26
N ASN A 948 -34.30 -3.73 23.29
CA ASN A 948 -33.72 -3.40 24.59
C ASN A 948 -33.11 -4.67 25.22
N GLY A 949 -31.89 -4.55 25.74
CA GLY A 949 -31.10 -5.67 26.26
C GLY A 949 -30.08 -6.25 25.27
N LEU A 950 -30.20 -5.98 23.96
CA LEU A 950 -29.16 -6.37 23.01
C LEU A 950 -27.90 -5.50 23.11
N PRO A 951 -26.70 -6.07 22.87
CA PRO A 951 -25.48 -5.28 22.71
C PRO A 951 -25.61 -4.23 21.61
N VAL A 952 -24.89 -3.10 21.76
CA VAL A 952 -24.94 -1.94 20.83
C VAL A 952 -24.78 -2.37 19.37
N PHE A 953 -23.87 -3.31 19.10
CA PHE A 953 -23.61 -3.85 17.76
C PHE A 953 -24.85 -4.46 17.11
N TYR A 954 -25.58 -5.32 17.82
CA TYR A 954 -26.78 -5.96 17.29
C TYR A 954 -27.95 -4.98 17.17
N ARG A 955 -28.09 -4.03 18.11
CA ARG A 955 -29.09 -2.96 17.97
C ARG A 955 -28.86 -2.12 16.71
N ASN A 956 -27.61 -1.74 16.44
CA ASN A 956 -27.25 -1.00 15.24
C ASN A 956 -27.41 -1.84 13.97
N LEU A 957 -27.16 -3.14 14.05
CA LEU A 957 -27.38 -4.08 12.95
C LEU A 957 -28.87 -4.11 12.54
N PHE A 958 -29.82 -4.24 13.48
CA PHE A 958 -31.25 -4.19 13.14
C PHE A 958 -31.74 -2.82 12.70
N LYS A 959 -31.16 -1.72 13.25
CA LYS A 959 -31.41 -0.37 12.73
C LYS A 959 -30.98 -0.21 11.27
N VAL A 960 -29.91 -0.88 10.85
CA VAL A 960 -29.47 -0.89 9.45
C VAL A 960 -30.37 -1.79 8.62
N TRP A 961 -30.78 -2.94 9.15
CA TRP A 961 -31.71 -3.85 8.48
C TRP A 961 -33.04 -3.15 8.13
N SER A 962 -33.58 -2.31 9.03
CA SER A 962 -34.82 -1.56 8.79
C SER A 962 -34.72 -0.46 7.71
N LEU A 963 -33.50 -0.12 7.25
CA LEU A 963 -33.29 0.79 6.12
C LEU A 963 -33.55 0.14 4.75
N LEU A 964 -33.79 -1.17 4.74
CA LEU A 964 -34.06 -1.96 3.55
C LEU A 964 -35.46 -2.53 3.61
N THR A 965 -36.04 -2.76 2.44
CA THR A 965 -37.25 -3.55 2.26
C THR A 965 -36.82 -4.95 1.86
N VAL A 966 -37.31 -5.95 2.60
CA VAL A 966 -36.99 -7.36 2.39
C VAL A 966 -38.17 -8.02 1.68
N HIS A 967 -37.92 -8.57 0.50
CA HIS A 967 -38.88 -9.34 -0.27
C HIS A 967 -38.49 -10.81 -0.18
N ARG A 968 -39.41 -11.65 0.29
CA ARG A 968 -39.17 -13.08 0.41
C ARG A 968 -39.49 -13.79 -0.90
N GLN A 969 -38.66 -14.76 -1.28
CA GLN A 969 -38.97 -15.75 -2.30
C GLN A 969 -39.53 -17.02 -1.63
N SER A 970 -40.40 -17.76 -2.32
CA SER A 970 -41.03 -18.98 -1.79
C SER A 970 -39.98 -20.00 -1.34
N THR A 971 -40.19 -20.64 -0.18
CA THR A 971 -39.23 -21.58 0.43
C THR A 971 -39.79 -22.99 0.43
N ASN A 972 -39.03 -23.97 -0.05
CA ASN A 972 -39.42 -25.39 0.00
C ASN A 972 -38.90 -26.12 1.25
N SER A 973 -38.19 -25.44 2.15
CA SER A 973 -37.63 -26.02 3.37
C SER A 973 -38.69 -26.16 4.46
N LEU A 974 -38.94 -27.40 4.90
CA LEU A 974 -39.81 -27.70 6.03
C LEU A 974 -39.27 -27.09 7.33
N TYR A 975 -37.94 -27.14 7.54
CA TYR A 975 -37.31 -26.56 8.74
C TYR A 975 -37.60 -25.06 8.87
N TRP A 976 -37.34 -24.29 7.82
CA TRP A 976 -37.59 -22.85 7.83
C TRP A 976 -39.08 -22.50 7.83
N PHE A 977 -39.91 -23.35 7.22
CA PHE A 977 -41.36 -23.19 7.26
C PHE A 977 -41.91 -23.38 8.69
N LEU A 978 -41.47 -24.39 9.43
CA LEU A 978 -41.83 -24.57 10.84
C LEU A 978 -41.27 -23.45 11.73
N LYS A 979 -40.17 -22.82 11.33
CA LYS A 979 -39.59 -21.66 12.04
C LYS A 979 -40.26 -20.33 11.69
N GLU A 980 -41.31 -20.34 10.86
CA GLU A 980 -41.98 -19.12 10.43
C GLU A 980 -42.57 -18.33 11.61
N PRO A 981 -42.24 -17.04 11.76
CA PRO A 981 -42.77 -16.23 12.85
C PRO A 981 -44.27 -15.96 12.69
N LEU A 982 -45.03 -16.19 13.77
CA LEU A 982 -46.47 -15.94 13.84
C LEU A 982 -46.82 -14.49 14.15
N ILE A 983 -45.86 -13.75 14.71
CA ILE A 983 -46.02 -12.38 15.19
C ILE A 983 -45.08 -11.49 14.39
N TYR A 984 -45.58 -10.38 13.84
CA TYR A 984 -44.77 -9.42 13.06
C TYR A 984 -44.01 -10.04 11.86
N GLY A 985 -44.39 -11.25 11.43
CA GLY A 985 -43.76 -12.01 10.34
C GLY A 985 -44.48 -11.85 9.01
N SER A 986 -43.78 -11.85 7.88
CA SER A 986 -44.40 -11.52 6.59
C SER A 986 -45.59 -12.41 6.17
N LEU A 987 -45.58 -13.71 6.51
CA LEU A 987 -46.65 -14.65 6.10
C LEU A 987 -47.85 -14.61 7.04
N PHE A 988 -47.65 -14.61 8.37
CA PHE A 988 -48.72 -14.79 9.35
C PHE A 988 -49.09 -13.52 10.13
N ASP A 989 -48.51 -12.34 9.83
CA ASP A 989 -48.79 -11.12 10.60
C ASP A 989 -50.28 -10.72 10.56
N LEU A 990 -50.82 -10.51 11.75
CA LEU A 990 -52.21 -10.13 12.04
C LEU A 990 -52.42 -8.62 12.04
N ALA A 991 -51.33 -7.84 12.07
CA ALA A 991 -51.38 -6.38 12.19
C ALA A 991 -52.02 -5.66 10.99
N LEU A 992 -52.30 -6.35 9.88
CA LEU A 992 -52.86 -5.76 8.67
C LEU A 992 -54.37 -5.47 8.75
N ASP A 993 -55.15 -6.12 9.64
CA ASP A 993 -56.62 -5.98 9.64
C ASP A 993 -57.26 -5.40 10.93
N LYS A 994 -56.51 -5.34 12.06
CA LYS A 994 -56.80 -4.63 13.33
C LYS A 994 -55.87 -5.23 14.41
N PRO A 995 -55.11 -4.42 15.17
CA PRO A 995 -54.22 -4.97 16.20
C PRO A 995 -55.04 -5.61 17.33
N LEU A 996 -54.66 -6.83 17.76
CA LEU A 996 -55.11 -7.48 19.00
C LEU A 996 -53.94 -7.56 20.00
N PRO A 997 -53.55 -6.44 20.66
CA PRO A 997 -52.33 -6.37 21.46
C PRO A 997 -52.25 -7.44 22.56
N CYS A 998 -53.38 -7.75 23.19
CA CYS A 998 -53.44 -8.73 24.28
C CYS A 998 -53.09 -10.16 23.81
N LEU A 999 -53.54 -10.54 22.61
CA LEU A 999 -53.29 -11.88 22.07
C LEU A 999 -51.82 -12.03 21.64
N THR A 1000 -51.25 -10.99 21.03
CA THR A 1000 -49.83 -10.91 20.70
C THR A 1000 -48.95 -11.05 21.94
N LEU A 1001 -49.30 -10.36 23.04
CA LEU A 1001 -48.59 -10.48 24.30
C LEU A 1001 -48.71 -11.87 24.93
N ASN A 1002 -49.88 -12.51 24.84
CA ASN A 1002 -50.08 -13.87 25.33
C ASN A 1002 -49.26 -14.91 24.53
N LEU A 1003 -49.18 -14.77 23.20
CA LEU A 1003 -48.34 -15.61 22.34
C LEU A 1003 -46.84 -15.46 22.68
N LEU A 1004 -46.38 -14.23 22.92
CA LEU A 1004 -44.99 -13.97 23.34
C LEU A 1004 -44.69 -14.58 24.72
N ARG A 1005 -45.56 -14.39 25.71
CA ARG A 1005 -45.38 -14.92 27.08
C ARG A 1005 -45.41 -16.45 27.15
N SER A 1006 -46.21 -17.08 26.29
CA SER A 1006 -46.36 -18.54 26.24
C SER A 1006 -45.31 -19.24 25.34
N GLY A 1007 -44.47 -18.48 24.64
CA GLY A 1007 -43.45 -19.01 23.74
C GLY A 1007 -43.99 -19.56 22.41
N VAL A 1008 -45.28 -19.36 22.10
CA VAL A 1008 -45.89 -19.77 20.82
C VAL A 1008 -45.60 -18.70 19.76
N THR A 1009 -44.34 -18.61 19.35
CA THR A 1009 -43.85 -17.56 18.44
C THR A 1009 -43.65 -18.03 17.01
N THR A 1010 -43.62 -19.35 16.78
CA THR A 1010 -43.34 -19.99 15.48
C THR A 1010 -44.44 -20.95 15.04
N LEU A 1011 -44.56 -21.19 13.74
CA LEU A 1011 -45.50 -22.13 13.15
C LEU A 1011 -45.39 -23.54 13.75
N GLY A 1012 -44.17 -24.03 13.97
CA GLY A 1012 -43.93 -25.35 14.56
C GLY A 1012 -44.41 -25.45 16.02
N ALA A 1013 -44.30 -24.37 16.79
CA ALA A 1013 -44.87 -24.33 18.15
C ALA A 1013 -46.40 -24.38 18.11
N LEU A 1014 -47.01 -23.70 17.14
CA LEU A 1014 -48.46 -23.73 16.93
C LEU A 1014 -48.95 -25.11 16.49
N VAL A 1015 -48.30 -25.73 15.50
CA VAL A 1015 -48.68 -27.06 14.98
C VAL A 1015 -48.63 -28.12 16.09
N LYS A 1016 -47.63 -28.08 16.98
CA LYS A 1016 -47.54 -28.98 18.14
C LYS A 1016 -48.73 -28.87 19.10
N ILE A 1017 -49.37 -27.70 19.18
CA ILE A 1017 -50.48 -27.43 20.10
C ILE A 1017 -51.83 -27.62 19.39
N ALA A 1018 -52.00 -26.99 18.23
CA ALA A 1018 -53.26 -26.87 17.50
C ALA A 1018 -53.49 -27.97 16.43
N GLY A 1019 -52.49 -28.81 16.14
CA GLY A 1019 -52.51 -29.79 15.05
C GLY A 1019 -52.13 -29.17 13.69
N SER A 1020 -51.81 -30.01 12.68
CA SER A 1020 -51.49 -29.54 11.32
C SER A 1020 -52.67 -28.92 10.56
N ASP A 1021 -53.91 -29.24 10.96
CA ASP A 1021 -55.13 -28.72 10.31
C ASP A 1021 -55.69 -27.44 10.96
N PHE A 1022 -55.02 -26.96 12.01
CA PHE A 1022 -55.36 -25.76 12.80
C PHE A 1022 -56.76 -25.79 13.40
N LYS A 1023 -57.32 -26.98 13.68
CA LYS A 1023 -58.69 -27.09 14.23
C LYS A 1023 -58.76 -27.13 15.75
N ASN A 1024 -57.67 -27.43 16.46
CA ASN A 1024 -57.71 -27.60 17.92
C ASN A 1024 -57.59 -26.26 18.68
N PHE A 1025 -58.59 -25.38 18.50
CA PHE A 1025 -58.62 -24.05 19.10
C PHE A 1025 -58.80 -24.05 20.63
N VAL A 1026 -59.41 -25.10 21.19
CA VAL A 1026 -59.60 -25.25 22.64
C VAL A 1026 -58.25 -25.40 23.34
N LYS A 1027 -57.44 -26.36 22.88
CA LYS A 1027 -56.10 -26.63 23.44
C LYS A 1027 -55.16 -25.42 23.32
N LEU A 1028 -55.26 -24.66 22.23
CA LEU A 1028 -54.50 -23.42 22.07
C LEU A 1028 -55.00 -22.31 23.02
N ALA A 1029 -56.32 -22.15 23.19
CA ALA A 1029 -56.88 -21.15 24.09
C ALA A 1029 -56.50 -21.42 25.55
N ASP A 1030 -56.51 -22.68 25.98
CA ASP A 1030 -56.08 -23.11 27.31
C ASP A 1030 -54.59 -22.83 27.53
N TYR A 1031 -53.75 -23.18 26.56
CA TYR A 1031 -52.30 -22.93 26.62
C TYR A 1031 -51.96 -21.42 26.67
N LEU A 1032 -52.74 -20.59 25.97
CA LEU A 1032 -52.58 -19.13 25.96
C LEU A 1032 -53.25 -18.43 27.16
N GLY A 1033 -53.98 -19.15 28.02
CA GLY A 1033 -54.77 -18.57 29.11
C GLY A 1033 -55.87 -17.61 28.62
N THR A 1034 -56.40 -17.81 27.41
CA THR A 1034 -57.35 -16.90 26.75
C THR A 1034 -58.79 -17.42 26.88
N ARG A 1035 -59.65 -16.70 27.60
CA ARG A 1035 -61.05 -17.12 27.88
C ARG A 1035 -61.98 -17.15 26.66
N SER A 1036 -61.63 -16.46 25.57
CA SER A 1036 -62.48 -16.35 24.38
C SER A 1036 -62.05 -17.33 23.28
N TYR A 1037 -62.63 -18.53 23.30
CA TYR A 1037 -62.43 -19.55 22.26
C TYR A 1037 -62.80 -19.04 20.86
N ARG A 1038 -63.77 -18.13 20.76
CA ARG A 1038 -64.20 -17.51 19.50
C ARG A 1038 -63.07 -16.72 18.83
N ILE A 1039 -62.28 -15.95 19.60
CA ILE A 1039 -61.17 -15.15 19.07
C ILE A 1039 -60.04 -16.07 18.59
N VAL A 1040 -59.74 -17.13 19.34
CA VAL A 1040 -58.69 -18.11 18.98
C VAL A 1040 -59.10 -18.92 17.73
N SER A 1041 -60.37 -19.30 17.62
CA SER A 1041 -60.91 -19.98 16.44
C SER A 1041 -60.86 -19.09 15.18
N GLN A 1042 -61.25 -17.81 15.29
CA GLN A 1042 -61.12 -16.85 14.19
C GLN A 1042 -59.66 -16.63 13.78
N LEU A 1043 -58.74 -16.60 14.75
CA LEU A 1043 -57.31 -16.47 14.50
C LEU A 1043 -56.77 -17.64 13.68
N LEU A 1044 -57.03 -18.87 14.14
CA LEU A 1044 -56.60 -20.08 13.45
C LEU A 1044 -57.20 -20.16 12.04
N GLY A 1045 -58.46 -19.76 11.87
CA GLY A 1045 -59.10 -19.65 10.55
C GLY A 1045 -58.38 -18.67 9.62
N LYS A 1046 -57.95 -17.50 10.13
CA LYS A 1046 -57.17 -16.53 9.35
C LYS A 1046 -55.80 -17.07 8.94
N TRP A 1047 -55.06 -17.69 9.85
CA TRP A 1047 -53.76 -18.29 9.51
C TRP A 1047 -53.91 -19.47 8.55
N ARG A 1048 -54.94 -20.29 8.73
CA ARG A 1048 -55.28 -21.40 7.83
C ARG A 1048 -55.56 -20.93 6.40
N ALA A 1049 -56.25 -19.80 6.23
CA ALA A 1049 -56.55 -19.22 4.92
C ALA A 1049 -55.32 -18.67 4.17
N ARG A 1050 -54.18 -18.46 4.86
CA ARG A 1050 -52.93 -17.97 4.25
C ARG A 1050 -52.03 -19.08 3.72
N LEU A 1051 -52.32 -20.33 4.03
CA LEU A 1051 -51.56 -21.50 3.60
C LEU A 1051 -52.00 -21.95 2.20
N THR A 1052 -51.03 -22.25 1.36
CA THR A 1052 -51.24 -22.89 0.05
C THR A 1052 -51.48 -24.39 0.20
N LYS A 1053 -52.03 -25.04 -0.84
CA LYS A 1053 -52.24 -26.51 -0.84
C LYS A 1053 -50.93 -27.28 -0.62
N ALA A 1054 -49.82 -26.80 -1.17
CA ALA A 1054 -48.50 -27.43 -1.01
C ALA A 1054 -47.98 -27.32 0.44
N GLU A 1055 -48.16 -26.16 1.07
CA GLU A 1055 -47.79 -25.95 2.48
C GLU A 1055 -48.62 -26.80 3.44
N PHE A 1056 -49.91 -27.03 3.14
CA PHE A 1056 -50.73 -27.98 3.90
C PHE A 1056 -50.18 -29.41 3.82
N ALA A 1057 -49.85 -29.88 2.61
CA ALA A 1057 -49.26 -31.20 2.42
C ALA A 1057 -47.96 -31.37 3.23
N MET A 1058 -47.09 -30.34 3.24
CA MET A 1058 -45.86 -30.35 4.05
C MET A 1058 -46.14 -30.48 5.56
N LEU A 1059 -47.19 -29.83 6.09
CA LEU A 1059 -47.56 -29.94 7.50
C LEU A 1059 -48.21 -31.30 7.83
N GLU A 1060 -48.99 -31.87 6.90
CA GLU A 1060 -49.57 -33.20 7.05
C GLU A 1060 -48.49 -34.28 7.04
N ASP A 1061 -47.54 -34.21 6.10
CA ASP A 1061 -46.39 -35.12 6.04
C ASP A 1061 -45.52 -35.03 7.30
N PHE A 1062 -45.34 -33.82 7.85
CA PHE A 1062 -44.62 -33.62 9.10
C PHE A 1062 -45.36 -34.24 10.30
N SER A 1063 -46.67 -34.01 10.41
CA SER A 1063 -47.51 -34.59 11.47
C SER A 1063 -47.62 -36.11 11.37
N ALA A 1064 -47.56 -36.67 10.15
CA ALA A 1064 -47.57 -38.11 9.90
C ALA A 1064 -46.20 -38.78 10.13
N GLY A 1065 -45.13 -38.00 10.33
CA GLY A 1065 -43.77 -38.49 10.47
C GLY A 1065 -43.09 -38.88 9.14
N SER A 1066 -43.74 -38.62 8.00
CA SER A 1066 -43.23 -38.89 6.66
C SER A 1066 -42.12 -37.91 6.23
N SER A 1067 -42.03 -36.74 6.86
CA SER A 1067 -40.97 -35.75 6.62
C SER A 1067 -40.39 -35.20 7.93
N SER A 1068 -39.06 -35.04 7.97
CA SER A 1068 -38.34 -34.50 9.12
C SER A 1068 -37.65 -33.19 8.77
N PRO A 1069 -37.69 -32.15 9.64
CA PRO A 1069 -37.04 -30.88 9.36
C PRO A 1069 -35.51 -31.01 9.47
N ASP A 1070 -34.78 -30.59 8.43
CA ASP A 1070 -33.31 -30.54 8.43
C ASP A 1070 -32.80 -29.16 8.87
N CYS A 1071 -32.08 -29.09 9.98
CA CYS A 1071 -31.50 -27.83 10.48
C CYS A 1071 -30.35 -27.29 9.62
N ASN A 1072 -29.84 -28.08 8.68
CA ASN A 1072 -28.83 -27.67 7.70
C ASN A 1072 -29.45 -27.02 6.45
N ASP A 1073 -30.77 -27.02 6.32
CA ASP A 1073 -31.46 -26.36 5.21
C ASP A 1073 -31.01 -24.89 5.08
N PRO A 1074 -30.71 -24.41 3.85
CA PRO A 1074 -30.26 -23.05 3.63
C PRO A 1074 -31.33 -22.05 4.04
N PHE A 1075 -30.89 -20.91 4.59
CA PHE A 1075 -31.80 -19.84 4.99
C PHE A 1075 -32.61 -19.35 3.77
N PRO A 1076 -33.91 -19.02 3.94
CA PRO A 1076 -34.78 -18.51 2.87
C PRO A 1076 -34.16 -17.42 2.01
N ASN A 1077 -34.21 -17.54 0.67
CA ASN A 1077 -33.65 -16.51 -0.19
C ASN A 1077 -34.40 -15.18 -0.04
N LEU A 1078 -33.64 -14.09 0.10
CA LEU A 1078 -34.15 -12.75 0.35
C LEU A 1078 -33.72 -11.83 -0.79
N ALA A 1079 -34.68 -11.13 -1.39
CA ALA A 1079 -34.41 -10.02 -2.29
C ALA A 1079 -34.51 -8.70 -1.53
N LEU A 1080 -33.47 -7.86 -1.61
CA LEU A 1080 -33.42 -6.57 -0.91
C LEU A 1080 -33.62 -5.40 -1.88
N SER A 1081 -34.38 -4.41 -1.44
CA SER A 1081 -34.47 -3.08 -2.08
C SER A 1081 -34.28 -1.96 -1.05
N PRO A 1082 -33.82 -0.76 -1.41
CA PRO A 1082 -33.77 0.37 -0.50
C PRO A 1082 -35.17 0.74 0.02
N ASN A 1083 -35.31 1.00 1.33
CA ASN A 1083 -36.54 1.55 1.87
C ASN A 1083 -36.58 3.07 1.68
N LEU A 1084 -37.31 3.51 0.66
CA LEU A 1084 -37.39 4.90 0.24
C LEU A 1084 -38.46 5.73 0.97
N MET A 1085 -39.36 5.10 1.75
CA MET A 1085 -40.44 5.77 2.50
C MET A 1085 -41.24 6.79 1.67
N GLY A 1086 -41.56 6.45 0.43
CA GLY A 1086 -42.31 7.32 -0.49
C GLY A 1086 -41.47 8.32 -1.30
N CYS A 1087 -40.16 8.43 -1.06
CA CYS A 1087 -39.26 9.17 -1.94
C CYS A 1087 -39.07 8.44 -3.28
N ALA A 1088 -39.00 9.20 -4.37
CA ALA A 1088 -38.86 8.67 -5.74
C ALA A 1088 -37.94 9.54 -6.58
N GLY A 1089 -37.44 8.99 -7.69
CA GLY A 1089 -36.59 9.73 -8.63
C GLY A 1089 -35.45 8.88 -9.18
N THR A 1090 -34.87 9.35 -10.29
CA THR A 1090 -33.86 8.62 -11.08
C THR A 1090 -32.65 8.16 -10.27
N PHE A 1091 -32.15 8.96 -9.33
CA PHE A 1091 -31.02 8.59 -8.47
C PHE A 1091 -31.36 7.57 -7.37
N LEU A 1092 -32.65 7.35 -7.08
CA LEU A 1092 -33.12 6.42 -6.06
C LEU A 1092 -33.47 5.04 -6.61
N GLU A 1093 -33.50 4.87 -7.93
CA GLU A 1093 -33.72 3.59 -8.60
C GLU A 1093 -32.57 2.61 -8.32
N CYS A 1094 -32.91 1.40 -7.87
CA CYS A 1094 -31.96 0.33 -7.61
C CYS A 1094 -32.60 -1.01 -8.01
N ASP A 1095 -31.85 -1.81 -8.75
CA ASP A 1095 -32.24 -3.19 -9.04
C ASP A 1095 -32.39 -3.98 -7.73
N LYS A 1096 -33.35 -4.91 -7.72
CA LYS A 1096 -33.51 -5.85 -6.61
C LYS A 1096 -32.26 -6.74 -6.54
N LEU A 1097 -31.64 -6.78 -5.37
CA LEU A 1097 -30.45 -7.59 -5.15
C LEU A 1097 -30.86 -8.89 -4.46
N SER A 1098 -30.48 -10.04 -5.03
CA SER A 1098 -30.51 -11.30 -4.30
C SER A 1098 -29.44 -11.26 -3.20
N PHE A 1099 -29.87 -11.39 -1.95
CA PHE A 1099 -29.02 -11.12 -0.79
C PHE A 1099 -28.17 -12.32 -0.37
N LEU A 1100 -28.69 -13.54 -0.53
CA LEU A 1100 -28.02 -14.74 -0.04
C LEU A 1100 -27.22 -15.44 -1.14
N ASP A 1101 -27.44 -15.11 -2.41
CA ASP A 1101 -26.68 -15.66 -3.52
C ASP A 1101 -25.25 -15.06 -3.59
N PRO A 1102 -24.19 -15.89 -3.65
CA PRO A 1102 -22.88 -15.44 -4.05
C PRO A 1102 -22.89 -15.13 -5.57
N PRO A 1103 -22.35 -13.98 -6.03
CA PRO A 1103 -21.33 -13.16 -5.41
C PRO A 1103 -21.84 -11.74 -5.13
N SER A 1104 -22.61 -11.51 -4.06
CA SER A 1104 -23.05 -10.14 -3.75
C SER A 1104 -21.83 -9.26 -3.37
N ASN A 1105 -21.40 -8.46 -4.33
CA ASN A 1105 -20.27 -7.56 -4.23
C ASN A 1105 -20.60 -6.53 -3.13
N GLY A 1106 -19.82 -6.41 -2.05
CA GLY A 1106 -20.08 -5.43 -0.97
C GLY A 1106 -20.25 -3.98 -1.43
N LYS A 1107 -19.89 -3.70 -2.69
CA LYS A 1107 -20.22 -2.48 -3.44
C LYS A 1107 -21.73 -2.28 -3.61
N SER A 1108 -22.51 -3.29 -3.95
CA SER A 1108 -23.96 -3.19 -4.17
C SER A 1108 -24.69 -2.86 -2.86
N LEU A 1109 -24.37 -3.57 -1.77
CA LEU A 1109 -24.90 -3.26 -0.44
C LEU A 1109 -24.56 -1.82 -0.02
N TYR A 1110 -23.33 -1.38 -0.29
CA TYR A 1110 -22.93 0.01 -0.04
C TYR A 1110 -23.76 1.01 -0.85
N LYS A 1111 -23.99 0.77 -2.15
CA LYS A 1111 -24.82 1.63 -3.00
C LYS A 1111 -26.24 1.79 -2.44
N MET A 1112 -26.87 0.67 -2.03
CA MET A 1112 -28.19 0.69 -1.40
C MET A 1112 -28.19 1.54 -0.12
N CYS A 1113 -27.18 1.36 0.75
CA CYS A 1113 -27.05 2.17 1.96
C CYS A 1113 -26.85 3.66 1.65
N VAL A 1114 -26.08 4.02 0.61
CA VAL A 1114 -25.91 5.44 0.20
C VAL A 1114 -27.27 6.04 -0.14
N LYS A 1115 -28.09 5.37 -0.94
CA LYS A 1115 -29.42 5.85 -1.33
C LYS A 1115 -30.38 5.92 -0.14
N SER A 1116 -30.45 4.88 0.69
CA SER A 1116 -31.33 4.88 1.88
C SER A 1116 -31.00 6.01 2.87
N PHE A 1117 -29.72 6.25 3.19
CA PHE A 1117 -29.34 7.32 4.11
C PHE A 1117 -29.54 8.72 3.54
N ASN A 1118 -29.42 8.87 2.22
CA ASN A 1118 -29.51 10.16 1.54
C ASN A 1118 -30.85 10.40 0.83
N ARG A 1119 -31.85 9.53 1.03
CA ARG A 1119 -33.12 9.54 0.27
C ARG A 1119 -33.82 10.90 0.22
N LYS A 1120 -33.94 11.59 1.36
CA LYS A 1120 -34.58 12.92 1.44
C LYS A 1120 -33.82 13.98 0.63
N SER A 1121 -32.49 13.87 0.59
CA SER A 1121 -31.65 14.79 -0.16
C SER A 1121 -31.69 14.50 -1.66
N LEU A 1122 -31.94 13.25 -2.06
CA LEU A 1122 -31.98 12.80 -3.45
C LEU A 1122 -33.40 12.77 -4.05
N ASP A 1123 -34.44 12.92 -3.24
CA ASP A 1123 -35.85 12.85 -3.65
C ASP A 1123 -36.18 13.85 -4.75
N LYS A 1124 -36.85 13.36 -5.81
CA LYS A 1124 -37.29 14.10 -7.00
C LYS A 1124 -36.20 14.93 -7.69
N ARG A 1125 -34.92 14.66 -7.42
CA ARG A 1125 -33.82 15.33 -8.12
C ARG A 1125 -33.70 14.78 -9.53
N SER A 1126 -33.60 15.69 -10.50
CA SER A 1126 -33.09 15.35 -11.82
C SER A 1126 -31.59 15.08 -11.74
N ASP A 1127 -31.12 14.27 -12.68
CA ASP A 1127 -29.71 13.93 -12.81
C ASP A 1127 -28.79 15.15 -13.02
N THR A 1128 -29.35 16.16 -13.69
CA THR A 1128 -28.78 17.49 -13.83
C THR A 1128 -29.90 18.52 -14.05
N PRO A 1129 -29.75 19.78 -13.62
CA PRO A 1129 -30.65 20.86 -14.03
C PRO A 1129 -30.59 21.15 -15.54
N TRP A 1130 -29.57 20.64 -16.26
CA TRP A 1130 -29.38 20.88 -17.69
C TRP A 1130 -30.11 19.88 -18.61
N ARG A 1131 -30.66 18.79 -18.07
CA ARG A 1131 -31.33 17.77 -18.90
C ARG A 1131 -32.54 18.35 -19.64
N SER A 1132 -33.35 19.16 -18.95
CA SER A 1132 -34.46 19.89 -19.55
C SER A 1132 -33.99 20.98 -20.52
N VAL A 1133 -32.89 21.68 -20.18
CA VAL A 1133 -32.32 22.77 -21.00
C VAL A 1133 -31.74 22.24 -22.32
N LEU A 1134 -31.11 21.06 -22.29
CA LEU A 1134 -30.46 20.41 -23.44
C LEU A 1134 -31.39 19.42 -24.18
N ASN A 1135 -32.62 19.25 -23.71
CA ASN A 1135 -33.64 18.36 -24.30
C ASN A 1135 -33.13 16.91 -24.51
N LEU A 1136 -32.37 16.40 -23.54
CA LEU A 1136 -31.73 15.09 -23.64
C LEU A 1136 -32.76 13.98 -23.39
N LYS A 1137 -32.69 12.91 -24.18
CA LYS A 1137 -33.51 11.70 -23.98
C LYS A 1137 -33.15 11.03 -22.63
N GLU A 1138 -34.14 10.41 -21.98
CA GLU A 1138 -33.96 9.78 -20.65
C GLU A 1138 -32.88 8.68 -20.61
N ASN A 1139 -32.63 8.02 -21.75
CA ASN A 1139 -31.63 6.98 -21.88
C ASN A 1139 -30.17 7.50 -21.89
N VAL A 1140 -29.95 8.81 -22.05
CA VAL A 1140 -28.61 9.40 -22.03
C VAL A 1140 -28.19 9.64 -20.58
N LYS A 1141 -27.24 8.84 -20.06
CA LYS A 1141 -26.73 8.98 -18.69
C LYS A 1141 -25.57 9.97 -18.61
N PRO A 1142 -25.50 10.80 -17.55
CA PRO A 1142 -24.36 11.70 -17.34
C PRO A 1142 -23.09 10.93 -17.00
N GLU A 1143 -22.02 11.14 -17.78
CA GLU A 1143 -20.69 10.60 -17.47
C GLU A 1143 -19.69 11.72 -17.14
N TRP A 1144 -19.18 11.76 -15.92
CA TRP A 1144 -18.21 12.78 -15.52
C TRP A 1144 -16.86 12.60 -16.23
N ARG A 1145 -16.54 13.51 -17.16
CA ARG A 1145 -15.20 13.68 -17.73
C ARG A 1145 -14.40 14.69 -16.89
N VAL A 1146 -13.11 14.41 -16.68
CA VAL A 1146 -12.25 15.18 -15.76
C VAL A 1146 -11.97 16.56 -16.35
N LEU A 1147 -12.34 17.62 -15.62
CA LEU A 1147 -11.87 18.97 -15.87
C LEU A 1147 -10.66 19.27 -14.96
N HIS A 1148 -9.51 19.51 -15.58
CA HIS A 1148 -8.33 20.01 -14.87
C HIS A 1148 -8.52 21.50 -14.56
N LYS A 1149 -8.38 21.88 -13.28
CA LYS A 1149 -8.26 23.28 -12.86
C LYS A 1149 -6.79 23.67 -12.89
N SER A 1150 -6.39 24.51 -13.84
CA SER A 1150 -5.11 25.21 -13.72
C SER A 1150 -5.20 26.23 -12.57
N PRO A 1151 -4.13 26.48 -11.80
CA PRO A 1151 -4.17 27.45 -10.71
C PRO A 1151 -4.45 28.84 -11.28
N LEU A 1152 -5.57 29.44 -10.88
CA LEU A 1152 -6.04 30.75 -11.33
C LEU A 1152 -6.37 31.65 -10.14
N THR A 1153 -6.25 32.95 -10.35
CA THR A 1153 -6.54 33.98 -9.35
C THR A 1153 -8.02 33.99 -8.98
N LYS A 1154 -8.31 34.31 -7.70
CA LYS A 1154 -9.63 34.15 -7.04
C LYS A 1154 -10.80 34.77 -7.83
N LYS A 1155 -10.61 35.93 -8.48
CA LYS A 1155 -11.65 36.63 -9.27
C LYS A 1155 -11.93 36.01 -10.65
N CYS A 1156 -10.92 35.45 -11.32
CA CYS A 1156 -11.12 34.70 -12.56
C CYS A 1156 -11.75 33.33 -12.28
N GLY A 1157 -11.48 32.75 -11.11
CA GLY A 1157 -12.08 31.49 -10.67
C GLY A 1157 -13.60 31.48 -10.66
N ASP A 1158 -14.24 32.57 -10.22
CA ASP A 1158 -15.72 32.66 -10.16
C ASP A 1158 -16.37 32.80 -11.54
N LEU A 1159 -15.77 33.58 -12.44
CA LEU A 1159 -16.29 33.78 -13.80
C LEU A 1159 -16.11 32.52 -14.66
N GLN A 1160 -14.93 31.90 -14.58
CA GLN A 1160 -14.68 30.63 -15.26
C GLN A 1160 -15.47 29.49 -14.64
N TRP A 1161 -15.89 29.57 -13.38
CA TRP A 1161 -16.77 28.59 -12.73
C TRP A 1161 -18.21 28.75 -13.22
N LYS A 1162 -18.76 29.95 -13.42
CA LYS A 1162 -20.06 30.08 -14.11
C LYS A 1162 -20.05 29.42 -15.51
N ILE A 1163 -18.93 29.54 -16.22
CA ILE A 1163 -18.69 28.87 -17.51
C ILE A 1163 -18.47 27.35 -17.32
N LEU A 1164 -17.68 26.92 -16.33
CA LEU A 1164 -17.44 25.50 -16.02
C LEU A 1164 -18.73 24.82 -15.56
N HIS A 1165 -19.70 25.50 -14.95
CA HIS A 1165 -20.98 24.89 -14.54
C HIS A 1165 -21.84 24.51 -15.74
N GLY A 1166 -21.79 25.34 -16.80
CA GLY A 1166 -22.32 25.00 -18.12
C GLY A 1166 -21.49 23.90 -18.80
N VAL A 1167 -20.16 24.02 -18.81
CA VAL A 1167 -19.23 23.10 -19.49
C VAL A 1167 -19.11 21.73 -18.82
N VAL A 1168 -19.23 21.62 -17.49
CA VAL A 1168 -19.27 20.38 -16.69
C VAL A 1168 -20.55 19.62 -17.02
N ALA A 1169 -21.68 20.34 -17.07
CA ALA A 1169 -22.95 19.75 -17.42
C ALA A 1169 -22.98 19.34 -18.90
N VAL A 1170 -22.37 20.10 -19.80
CA VAL A 1170 -22.22 19.76 -21.21
C VAL A 1170 -21.26 18.58 -21.40
N ASN A 1171 -20.12 18.52 -20.66
CA ASN A 1171 -19.16 17.41 -20.69
C ASN A 1171 -19.75 16.06 -20.28
N ALA A 1172 -20.76 16.07 -19.40
CA ALA A 1172 -21.50 14.87 -19.02
C ALA A 1172 -22.30 14.26 -20.20
N PHE A 1173 -22.51 15.03 -21.27
CA PHE A 1173 -23.38 14.69 -22.40
C PHE A 1173 -22.77 15.03 -23.79
N VAL A 1174 -21.44 15.22 -23.88
CA VAL A 1174 -20.74 15.60 -25.14
C VAL A 1174 -20.99 14.61 -26.28
N SER A 1175 -21.22 13.33 -25.98
CA SER A 1175 -21.53 12.30 -27.00
C SER A 1175 -22.82 12.56 -27.78
N VAL A 1176 -23.77 13.33 -27.22
CA VAL A 1176 -25.03 13.68 -27.89
C VAL A 1176 -24.85 14.84 -28.86
N LEU A 1177 -23.92 15.76 -28.56
CA LEU A 1177 -23.64 16.94 -29.38
C LEU A 1177 -22.61 16.64 -30.49
N ASN A 1178 -21.80 15.58 -30.35
CA ASN A 1178 -20.84 15.16 -31.37
C ASN A 1178 -20.71 13.62 -31.43
N PRO A 1179 -21.51 12.95 -32.30
CA PRO A 1179 -21.52 11.49 -32.42
C PRO A 1179 -20.19 10.87 -32.88
N GLU A 1180 -19.36 11.63 -33.60
CA GLU A 1180 -18.08 11.15 -34.16
C GLU A 1180 -17.00 10.92 -33.08
N VAL A 1181 -17.20 11.45 -31.87
CA VAL A 1181 -16.31 11.23 -30.72
C VAL A 1181 -16.53 9.83 -30.10
N GLY A 1182 -17.45 9.03 -30.64
CA GLY A 1182 -17.91 7.76 -30.10
C GLY A 1182 -17.09 6.50 -30.47
N VAL A 1183 -16.04 6.59 -31.30
CA VAL A 1183 -15.34 5.39 -31.79
C VAL A 1183 -13.83 5.43 -31.44
N THR A 1184 -13.48 4.69 -30.38
CA THR A 1184 -12.15 4.09 -30.10
C THR A 1184 -10.90 4.96 -29.96
N THR A 1185 -10.96 6.19 -29.42
CA THR A 1185 -9.70 6.82 -28.93
C THR A 1185 -9.84 7.49 -27.55
N GLN A 1186 -9.05 6.97 -26.60
CA GLN A 1186 -8.62 7.62 -25.35
C GLN A 1186 -7.70 8.83 -25.64
N ASN A 1187 -8.07 9.70 -26.58
CA ASN A 1187 -7.29 10.89 -26.90
C ASN A 1187 -7.79 12.09 -26.12
N VAL A 1188 -6.87 12.66 -25.33
CA VAL A 1188 -6.97 13.95 -24.64
C VAL A 1188 -7.49 15.01 -25.62
N ILE A 1189 -8.44 15.85 -25.17
CA ILE A 1189 -8.83 17.07 -25.87
C ILE A 1189 -7.58 17.94 -26.02
N THR A 1190 -6.96 17.93 -27.19
CA THR A 1190 -5.88 18.85 -27.57
C THR A 1190 -6.44 20.25 -27.82
N ALA A 1191 -5.62 21.28 -27.62
CA ALA A 1191 -6.01 22.69 -27.64
C ALA A 1191 -6.82 23.15 -28.89
N ASN A 1192 -6.70 22.47 -30.03
CA ASN A 1192 -7.47 22.78 -31.24
C ASN A 1192 -8.97 22.45 -31.15
N ASN A 1193 -9.39 21.50 -30.29
CA ASN A 1193 -10.82 21.18 -30.08
C ASN A 1193 -11.52 22.11 -29.08
N VAL A 1194 -10.78 23.02 -28.45
CA VAL A 1194 -11.34 24.04 -27.54
C VAL A 1194 -12.04 25.16 -28.33
N ILE A 1195 -11.62 25.39 -29.58
CA ILE A 1195 -12.18 26.44 -30.44
C ILE A 1195 -13.60 26.09 -30.92
N THR A 1196 -13.88 24.82 -31.21
CA THR A 1196 -15.23 24.36 -31.57
C THR A 1196 -16.16 24.26 -30.36
N ALA A 1197 -15.65 23.94 -29.17
CA ALA A 1197 -16.42 24.02 -27.93
C ALA A 1197 -16.87 25.47 -27.62
N ASN A 1198 -16.04 26.48 -27.91
CA ASN A 1198 -16.41 27.88 -27.75
C ASN A 1198 -17.61 28.29 -28.63
N ASN A 1199 -17.76 27.76 -29.84
CA ASN A 1199 -18.92 28.05 -30.69
C ASN A 1199 -20.22 27.44 -30.15
N VAL A 1200 -20.15 26.25 -29.54
CA VAL A 1200 -21.29 25.63 -28.84
C VAL A 1200 -21.62 26.39 -27.55
N ILE A 1201 -20.62 26.92 -26.85
CA ILE A 1201 -20.75 27.74 -25.63
C ILE A 1201 -21.45 29.08 -25.93
N ILE A 1202 -21.13 29.72 -27.06
CA ILE A 1202 -21.81 30.95 -27.52
C ILE A 1202 -23.28 30.66 -27.86
N TRP A 1203 -23.56 29.51 -28.49
CA TRP A 1203 -24.94 29.12 -28.86
C TRP A 1203 -25.83 28.81 -27.65
N ALA A 1204 -25.28 28.16 -26.61
CA ALA A 1204 -25.97 27.95 -25.34
C ALA A 1204 -26.21 29.28 -24.58
N HIS A 1205 -25.27 30.23 -24.69
CA HIS A 1205 -25.39 31.55 -24.07
C HIS A 1205 -26.53 32.40 -24.67
N LEU A 1206 -26.74 32.30 -25.99
CA LEU A 1206 -27.82 33.00 -26.71
C LEU A 1206 -29.23 32.47 -26.33
N LYS A 1207 -29.37 31.18 -25.99
CA LYS A 1207 -30.63 30.62 -25.48
C LYS A 1207 -30.89 30.97 -24.01
N CYS A 1208 -29.85 31.02 -23.18
CA CYS A 1208 -30.00 31.29 -21.74
C CYS A 1208 -30.46 32.74 -21.45
N ASN A 1209 -30.03 33.72 -22.25
CA ASN A 1209 -30.50 35.10 -22.13
C ASN A 1209 -31.97 35.31 -22.52
N LYS A 1210 -32.61 34.38 -23.24
CA LYS A 1210 -34.05 34.45 -23.52
C LYS A 1210 -34.94 33.94 -22.37
N ALA A 1211 -34.39 33.18 -21.42
CA ALA A 1211 -35.17 32.57 -20.33
C ALA A 1211 -35.21 33.41 -19.04
N ASN A 1212 -34.32 34.39 -18.86
CA ASN A 1212 -34.18 35.16 -17.61
C ASN A 1212 -34.98 36.48 -17.54
N ASN A 1213 -35.89 36.74 -18.49
CA ASN A 1213 -36.74 37.94 -18.47
C ASN A 1213 -38.10 37.75 -17.75
N VAL A 1214 -38.20 36.77 -16.85
CA VAL A 1214 -39.38 36.63 -15.97
C VAL A 1214 -38.91 36.30 -14.57
N ILE A 1215 -38.79 37.33 -13.73
CA ILE A 1215 -39.19 37.42 -12.30
C ILE A 1215 -38.48 38.64 -11.71
N THR A 1216 -39.25 39.72 -11.63
CA THR A 1216 -39.03 40.97 -10.89
C THR A 1216 -39.40 40.79 -9.41
N CYS A 1217 -38.71 41.57 -8.54
CA CYS A 1217 -39.13 42.02 -7.20
C CYS A 1217 -39.53 40.98 -6.12
N GLN A 1218 -38.57 40.55 -5.29
CA GLN A 1218 -38.42 40.86 -3.85
C GLN A 1218 -37.27 40.05 -3.25
#